data_AF-A0A8H7PR80-F1
#
_entry.id   AF-A0A8H7PR80-F1
#
_cell.length_a   1.000
_cell.length_b   1.000
_cell.length_c   1.000
_cell.angle_alpha   90.00
_cell.angle_beta   90.00
_cell.angle_gamma   90.00
#
_symmetry.space_group_name_H-M   'P 1'
#
loop_
_entity.id
_entity.type
_entity.pdbx_description
1 polymer ?
#
loop_
_entity_poly.entity_id
_entity_poly.type
_entity_poly.pdbx_seq_one_letter_code
_entity_poly.pdbx_strand_id
1 'polypeptide(L)'
;MQEFQELDDQETQFSEQIGVHSMAKKKQSGELVLGSKMLTEFKKKLRLDYFMLLDLRLWKDMRMCLRKLFISTLIANLSYKRVLGLRFARNYPSVADAFLLRDREFPLSVMLFSVQLLTVPTIATSLVSDYNFFGIMCSVLSSFLLTEQITLPLGDQIRELRLNCERRSFGTRKYYNNFHDLRYIINSDAVRQRIRSEPLLLRQYLDFITIFQGMNPIVRQAGSHVEYESASWVDAFNATLQVAKSGRRFTDAFLVPNDKEDADELAPLQLIRAVMRVIKHLSDWIPPKNEVRDESTPFLQYSQLRVAGVREQEFHTVKTANCGNFSIVKFDVTKQPVSLHHPVHWLLSQLLENVNLLDEKALEHAGWSGGIKAMMSKLQDAESKFTPDDTFLTILDWPIRTMVLLCQIRSGFWVRNGYSVLNQAHHYRDVSLRENTFDTDLYLLQFGFILLDADRLFTSLLDRFSLLPWFSGKPSQSPYDSAQTIYMVEEMLSLLIVFASERSHAANLSLEEKTRREIIQNLSIAPMAHSELAKKITESMSENAKFDQILSEVAKFKAPDGLIDHGTYELKPEYYSDIDPHFWHYTRNNREDVEAELQKIWKKEQEAKGLPAVADDFFIVPKLRRIESGPFVRMGNMLHSRILLQIIFYGLWNVKSSNTVVSDTIVEQVLYLAMMALVDENNDYVSPSSNPDGWDREEYGMPGFVWYASTDGFAVMANELEREHITLLRLLLRIIEDSRLSHLHKRCLWIVNHIEEQGSKEVKHLISAWKEERSIFTANQSGSAEANNNLTEVERKKQAAKDRQAKIMAQFAQAQSNFMSQNEDMYDDDTDSDIDDEDIEVEESSGNGGVAMTEDGELEVQRKFHFPSGTCIVCQEEADSSELYGMLAFIQPSTLLRQTPLDDTTILSDIFSIDKGLDAEVSSEVPSSPSDKSTAGKKYTRPSAIHGFPPQSHKSGLHMSTCSHLMHVKCFETFYLSIEARHAAQSRYKHPENIVRREYLCPLCKALGNTLLPVVWKGKTESYPGVLAGANDEQYKSFMESGIDQLLTQLEKHRHFEPSK
;
A
#
# COMPACT_ATOMS: atom_id res chain seq x y z
N MET A 1 40.95 2.55 -1.44
CA MET A 1 41.21 1.52 -0.40
C MET A 1 41.78 2.14 0.87
N GLN A 2 42.94 2.83 0.88
CA GLN A 2 43.50 3.44 2.10
C GLN A 2 42.53 4.35 2.87
N GLU A 3 41.82 5.28 2.23
CA GLU A 3 40.80 6.09 2.91
C GLU A 3 39.58 5.28 3.41
N PHE A 4 39.20 4.23 2.68
CA PHE A 4 38.09 3.36 3.10
C PHE A 4 38.51 2.52 4.30
N GLN A 5 39.75 2.05 4.32
CA GLN A 5 40.37 1.32 5.41
C GLN A 5 40.63 2.22 6.61
N GLU A 6 41.04 3.47 6.41
CA GLU A 6 41.14 4.48 7.47
C GLU A 6 39.77 4.86 8.04
N LEU A 7 38.72 4.94 7.21
CA LEU A 7 37.36 5.18 7.67
C LEU A 7 36.79 3.94 8.37
N ASP A 8 37.01 2.72 7.86
CA ASP A 8 36.66 1.47 8.52
C ASP A 8 37.46 1.28 9.82
N ASP A 9 38.72 1.72 9.87
CA ASP A 9 39.58 1.66 11.04
C ASP A 9 39.20 2.74 12.04
N GLN A 10 38.82 3.95 11.61
CA GLN A 10 38.23 4.99 12.48
C GLN A 10 36.86 4.55 12.98
N GLU A 11 36.06 3.90 12.15
CA GLU A 11 34.75 3.39 12.51
C GLU A 11 34.86 2.15 13.37
N THR A 12 35.85 1.29 13.16
CA THR A 12 36.17 0.14 14.01
C THR A 12 36.77 0.63 15.32
N GLN A 13 37.70 1.59 15.32
CA GLN A 13 38.21 2.22 16.53
C GLN A 13 37.12 2.96 17.30
N PHE A 14 36.20 3.65 16.61
CA PHE A 14 35.08 4.34 17.24
C PHE A 14 34.04 3.33 17.75
N SER A 15 33.73 2.28 16.97
CA SER A 15 32.88 1.16 17.35
C SER A 15 33.46 0.37 18.52
N GLU A 16 34.78 0.20 18.58
CA GLU A 16 35.53 -0.38 19.70
C GLU A 16 35.53 0.56 20.92
N GLN A 17 35.67 1.88 20.72
CA GLN A 17 35.56 2.89 21.79
C GLN A 17 34.15 2.97 22.40
N ILE A 18 33.09 2.65 21.65
CA ILE A 18 31.69 2.72 22.09
C ILE A 18 31.03 1.34 22.31
N GLY A 19 31.74 0.24 22.09
CA GLY A 19 31.29 -1.12 22.37
C GLY A 19 30.29 -1.74 21.37
N VAL A 20 30.33 -1.37 20.09
CA VAL A 20 29.58 -2.00 19.00
C VAL A 20 30.51 -2.93 18.21
N HIS A 21 30.31 -4.24 18.24
CA HIS A 21 31.21 -5.16 17.53
C HIS A 21 31.03 -5.10 16.01
N SER A 22 32.15 -5.12 15.28
CA SER A 22 32.24 -5.44 13.86
C SER A 22 32.02 -6.94 13.65
N MET A 23 31.35 -7.33 12.56
CA MET A 23 31.19 -8.74 12.15
C MET A 23 32.52 -9.49 11.93
N ALA A 24 33.67 -8.81 11.93
CA ALA A 24 34.92 -9.38 11.43
C ALA A 24 35.93 -9.92 12.46
N LYS A 25 35.89 -9.63 13.77
CA LYS A 25 36.93 -10.17 14.70
C LYS A 25 36.44 -10.55 16.11
N LYS A 26 36.76 -11.79 16.48
CA LYS A 26 36.53 -12.41 17.81
C LYS A 26 37.62 -12.03 18.81
N LYS A 27 37.18 -11.79 20.06
CA LYS A 27 37.92 -11.78 21.34
C LYS A 27 38.94 -10.65 21.58
N GLN A 28 38.59 -9.76 22.49
CA GLN A 28 39.27 -9.69 23.81
C GLN A 28 38.36 -9.00 24.84
N SER A 29 38.39 -9.53 26.06
CA SER A 29 37.69 -9.05 27.24
C SER A 29 38.18 -7.65 27.63
N GLY A 30 37.36 -6.63 27.39
CA GLY A 30 37.52 -5.28 27.90
C GLY A 30 36.16 -4.72 28.28
N GLU A 31 36.05 -4.13 29.46
CA GLU A 31 34.81 -3.53 29.97
C GLU A 31 34.23 -2.48 28.99
N LEU A 32 32.94 -2.60 28.72
CA LEU A 32 32.12 -1.71 27.89
C LEU A 32 32.17 -0.26 28.41
N VAL A 33 32.68 0.69 27.61
CA VAL A 33 32.58 2.12 27.94
C VAL A 33 31.49 2.77 27.07
N LEU A 34 30.24 2.56 27.47
CA LEU A 34 29.12 3.39 27.02
C LEU A 34 29.35 4.83 27.50
N GLY A 35 29.22 5.83 26.62
CA GLY A 35 29.30 7.28 26.89
C GLY A 35 29.85 7.66 28.27
N SER A 36 31.14 8.02 28.36
CA SER A 36 31.79 8.35 29.65
C SER A 36 31.02 9.37 30.49
N LYS A 37 30.32 10.32 29.83
CA LYS A 37 29.36 11.25 30.45
C LYS A 37 28.11 10.54 31.00
N MET A 38 27.52 9.61 30.25
CA MET A 38 26.41 8.77 30.70
C MET A 38 26.76 7.99 31.97
N LEU A 39 27.91 7.29 31.99
CA LEU A 39 28.37 6.53 33.16
C LEU A 39 28.62 7.43 34.38
N THR A 40 29.13 8.64 34.17
CA THR A 40 29.45 9.59 35.24
C THR A 40 28.18 10.28 35.79
N GLU A 41 27.33 10.80 34.90
CA GLU A 41 26.15 11.60 35.25
C GLU A 41 24.97 10.75 35.73
N PHE A 42 24.84 9.53 35.21
CA PHE A 42 23.74 8.62 35.54
C PHE A 42 24.05 7.66 36.70
N LYS A 43 25.25 7.77 37.30
CA LYS A 43 25.63 7.05 38.53
C LYS A 43 24.69 7.37 39.69
N LYS A 44 24.21 8.62 39.79
CA LYS A 44 23.24 9.05 40.81
C LYS A 44 21.81 9.01 40.23
N LYS A 45 20.94 8.21 40.84
CA LYS A 45 19.49 8.23 40.59
C LYS A 45 18.84 9.40 41.32
N LEU A 46 18.02 10.17 40.63
CA LEU A 46 17.20 11.26 41.15
C LEU A 46 15.78 10.75 41.46
N ARG A 47 15.02 11.47 42.29
CA ARG A 47 13.59 11.16 42.52
C ARG A 47 12.78 11.12 41.23
N LEU A 48 13.13 12.00 40.28
CA LEU A 48 12.55 12.04 38.94
C LEU A 48 12.71 10.72 38.18
N ASP A 49 13.85 10.03 38.31
CA ASP A 49 14.06 8.72 37.70
C ASP A 49 13.05 7.68 38.25
N TYR A 50 12.79 7.71 39.56
CA TYR A 50 11.82 6.81 40.18
C TYR A 50 10.37 7.13 39.76
N PHE A 51 10.01 8.39 39.58
CA PHE A 51 8.68 8.74 39.08
C PHE A 51 8.43 8.20 37.66
N MET A 52 9.44 8.24 36.78
CA MET A 52 9.34 7.63 35.44
C MET A 52 9.26 6.10 35.51
N LEU A 53 10.13 5.47 36.31
CA LEU A 53 10.20 4.00 36.39
C LEU A 53 9.01 3.35 37.11
N LEU A 54 8.37 4.09 38.04
CA LEU A 54 7.20 3.63 38.77
C LEU A 54 5.89 4.06 38.13
N ASP A 55 5.89 4.85 37.05
CA ASP A 55 4.70 5.40 36.39
C ASP A 55 3.62 4.34 36.16
N LEU A 56 3.99 3.20 35.58
CA LEU A 56 3.08 2.07 35.32
C LEU A 56 2.45 1.46 36.58
N ARG A 57 3.08 1.61 37.76
CA ARG A 57 2.59 1.06 39.03
C ARG A 57 1.64 1.99 39.76
N LEU A 58 1.46 3.21 39.27
CA LEU A 58 0.60 4.23 39.88
C LEU A 58 -0.81 4.15 39.31
N TRP A 59 -1.81 4.46 40.13
CA TRP A 59 -3.19 4.53 39.67
C TRP A 59 -3.41 5.80 38.81
N LYS A 60 -4.48 5.78 38.01
CA LYS A 60 -4.82 6.79 37.01
C LYS A 60 -4.67 8.24 37.49
N ASP A 61 -5.29 8.61 38.61
CA ASP A 61 -5.23 9.99 39.12
C ASP A 61 -3.82 10.44 39.47
N MET A 62 -2.99 9.54 40.01
CA MET A 62 -1.60 9.87 40.33
C MET A 62 -0.78 10.06 39.06
N ARG A 63 -0.97 9.23 38.02
CA ARG A 63 -0.33 9.42 36.70
C ARG A 63 -0.75 10.75 36.07
N MET A 64 -2.03 11.10 36.15
CA MET A 64 -2.54 12.40 35.69
C MET A 64 -1.93 13.58 36.46
N CYS A 65 -1.81 13.48 37.78
CA CYS A 65 -1.15 14.48 38.61
C CYS A 65 0.35 14.61 38.27
N LEU A 66 1.07 13.51 38.07
CA LEU A 66 2.47 13.54 37.65
C LEU A 66 2.63 14.15 36.26
N ARG A 67 1.74 13.84 35.32
CA ARG A 67 1.70 14.47 34.00
C ARG A 67 1.53 15.98 34.10
N LYS A 68 0.57 16.45 34.91
CA LYS A 68 0.39 17.88 35.19
C LYS A 68 1.64 18.50 35.81
N LEU A 69 2.28 17.81 36.76
CA LEU A 69 3.52 18.26 37.40
C LEU A 69 4.65 18.42 36.36
N PHE A 70 4.91 17.39 35.55
CA PHE A 70 5.96 17.43 34.52
C PHE A 70 5.74 18.56 33.53
N ILE A 71 4.51 18.74 33.03
CA ILE A 71 4.18 19.79 32.06
C ILE A 71 4.32 21.18 32.69
N SER A 72 3.64 21.42 33.82
CA SER A 72 3.56 22.75 34.44
C SER A 72 4.87 23.24 35.05
N THR A 73 5.76 22.33 35.50
CA THR A 73 6.99 22.73 36.20
C THR A 73 8.26 22.45 35.40
N LEU A 74 8.44 21.23 34.87
CA LEU A 74 9.70 20.83 34.26
C LEU A 74 9.76 21.18 32.77
N ILE A 75 8.69 20.95 32.02
CA ILE A 75 8.66 21.23 30.58
C ILE A 75 8.53 22.73 30.31
N ALA A 76 7.76 23.45 31.13
CA ALA A 76 7.59 24.91 30.99
C ALA A 76 8.89 25.70 31.18
N ASN A 77 9.85 25.18 31.96
CA ASN A 77 11.13 25.84 32.20
C ASN A 77 12.25 25.19 31.37
N LEU A 78 12.86 25.93 30.45
CA LEU A 78 13.89 25.43 29.52
C LEU A 78 15.07 24.71 30.21
N SER A 79 15.50 25.21 31.37
CA SER A 79 16.63 24.61 32.12
C SER A 79 16.27 23.23 32.68
N TYR A 80 15.07 23.10 33.27
CA TYR A 80 14.58 21.83 33.79
C TYR A 80 14.09 20.91 32.69
N LYS A 81 13.64 21.45 31.55
CA LYS A 81 13.27 20.68 30.36
C LYS A 81 14.47 19.89 29.82
N ARG A 82 15.66 20.52 29.78
CA ARG A 82 16.91 19.83 29.45
C ARG A 82 17.21 18.70 30.42
N VAL A 83 17.15 18.95 31.74
CA VAL A 83 17.37 17.92 32.77
C VAL A 83 16.38 16.77 32.62
N LEU A 84 15.10 17.06 32.37
CA LEU A 84 14.06 16.08 32.12
C LEU A 84 14.37 15.24 30.87
N GLY A 85 14.80 15.86 29.78
CA GLY A 85 15.22 15.16 28.54
C GLY A 85 16.38 14.19 28.77
N LEU A 86 17.41 14.61 29.50
CA LEU A 86 18.55 13.75 29.85
C LEU A 86 18.12 12.55 30.72
N ARG A 87 17.24 12.79 31.70
CA ARG A 87 16.72 11.73 32.58
C ARG A 87 15.73 10.83 31.85
N PHE A 88 14.98 11.34 30.90
CA PHE A 88 14.12 10.55 30.03
C PHE A 88 14.98 9.58 29.19
N ALA A 89 15.99 10.08 28.49
CA ALA A 89 16.90 9.26 27.69
C ALA A 89 17.59 8.16 28.50
N ARG A 90 18.03 8.47 29.74
CA ARG A 90 18.58 7.49 30.69
C ARG A 90 17.64 6.31 30.95
N ASN A 91 16.36 6.59 31.19
CA ASN A 91 15.37 5.58 31.57
C ASN A 91 14.60 5.03 30.38
N TYR A 92 14.85 5.53 29.16
CA TYR A 92 14.11 5.19 27.96
C TYR A 92 13.96 3.69 27.72
N PRO A 93 15.00 2.82 27.86
CA PRO A 93 14.81 1.39 27.68
C PRO A 93 13.78 0.77 28.64
N SER A 94 13.79 1.19 29.91
CA SER A 94 12.84 0.70 30.91
C SER A 94 11.44 1.29 30.76
N VAL A 95 11.35 2.56 30.34
CA VAL A 95 10.07 3.22 30.05
C VAL A 95 9.43 2.61 28.80
N ALA A 96 10.23 2.35 27.76
CA ALA A 96 9.80 1.66 26.55
C ALA A 96 9.35 0.22 26.85
N ASP A 97 10.06 -0.53 27.71
CA ASP A 97 9.66 -1.88 28.14
C ASP A 97 8.28 -1.87 28.80
N ALA A 98 8.07 -0.93 29.73
CA ALA A 98 6.78 -0.74 30.38
C ALA A 98 5.68 -0.38 29.37
N PHE A 99 5.95 0.58 28.48
CA PHE A 99 4.99 1.08 27.48
C PHE A 99 4.58 0.00 26.46
N LEU A 100 5.57 -0.64 25.82
CA LEU A 100 5.37 -1.59 24.73
C LEU A 100 4.71 -2.88 25.23
N LEU A 101 5.21 -3.45 26.34
CA LEU A 101 4.82 -4.80 26.75
C LEU A 101 3.71 -4.84 27.81
N ARG A 102 3.60 -3.81 28.68
CA ARG A 102 2.83 -3.94 29.93
C ARG A 102 1.71 -2.92 30.11
N ASP A 103 1.86 -1.71 29.58
CA ASP A 103 0.92 -0.61 29.83
C ASP A 103 -0.38 -0.76 29.03
N ARG A 104 -1.50 -0.94 29.73
CA ARG A 104 -2.84 -1.01 29.12
C ARG A 104 -3.50 0.37 29.02
N GLU A 105 -3.08 1.32 29.85
CA GLU A 105 -3.53 2.71 29.83
C GLU A 105 -2.45 3.61 29.23
N PHE A 106 -1.95 3.19 28.06
CA PHE A 106 -0.83 3.83 27.38
C PHE A 106 -1.01 5.34 27.07
N PRO A 107 -2.22 5.92 26.92
CA PRO A 107 -2.40 7.38 26.79
C PRO A 107 -1.89 8.19 27.99
N LEU A 108 -1.73 7.56 29.16
CA LEU A 108 -1.21 8.18 30.37
C LEU A 108 0.30 7.98 30.55
N SER A 109 0.94 7.23 29.65
CA SER A 109 2.35 6.89 29.79
C SER A 109 3.27 8.09 29.69
N VAL A 110 4.28 8.09 30.57
CA VAL A 110 5.40 9.03 30.51
C VAL A 110 6.17 8.95 29.17
N MET A 111 6.05 7.83 28.44
CA MET A 111 6.62 7.67 27.10
C MET A 111 6.16 8.75 26.13
N LEU A 112 4.89 9.18 26.23
CA LEU A 112 4.30 10.20 25.35
C LEU A 112 4.88 11.60 25.56
N PHE A 113 5.76 11.82 26.53
CA PHE A 113 6.50 13.08 26.64
C PHE A 113 7.65 13.23 25.64
N SER A 114 7.97 12.16 24.92
CA SER A 114 9.00 12.16 23.89
C SER A 114 8.80 13.30 22.88
N VAL A 115 7.56 13.55 22.41
CA VAL A 115 7.29 14.64 21.46
C VAL A 115 7.64 16.01 22.03
N GLN A 116 7.40 16.31 23.31
CA GLN A 116 7.76 17.63 23.86
C GLN A 116 9.26 17.76 24.15
N LEU A 117 9.99 16.66 24.28
CA LEU A 117 11.41 16.63 24.63
C LEU A 117 12.32 16.53 23.38
N LEU A 118 12.00 15.61 22.47
CA LEU A 118 12.83 15.25 21.31
C LEU A 118 12.66 16.23 20.15
N THR A 119 11.58 17.01 20.11
CA THR A 119 11.42 18.10 19.14
C THR A 119 12.23 19.35 19.50
N VAL A 120 12.83 19.42 20.70
CA VAL A 120 13.67 20.56 21.09
C VAL A 120 15.08 20.37 20.51
N PRO A 121 15.55 21.22 19.58
CA PRO A 121 16.79 20.97 18.84
C PRO A 121 18.00 20.83 19.76
N THR A 122 18.15 21.70 20.76
CA THR A 122 19.28 21.68 21.70
C THR A 122 19.32 20.41 22.57
N ILE A 123 18.16 19.84 22.89
CA ILE A 123 18.07 18.60 23.67
C ILE A 123 18.39 17.43 22.74
N ALA A 124 17.75 17.35 21.58
CA ALA A 124 17.98 16.30 20.58
C ALA A 124 19.47 16.16 20.22
N THR A 125 20.15 17.28 19.91
CA THR A 125 21.58 17.29 19.58
C THR A 125 22.43 16.78 20.74
N SER A 126 22.19 17.22 21.98
CA SER A 126 22.95 16.73 23.14
C SER A 126 22.70 15.23 23.37
N LEU A 127 21.45 14.75 23.22
CA LEU A 127 21.12 13.33 23.36
C LEU A 127 21.83 12.44 22.34
N VAL A 128 21.91 12.88 21.08
CA VAL A 128 22.61 12.15 20.02
C VAL A 128 24.13 12.20 20.26
N SER A 129 24.72 13.38 20.43
CA SER A 129 26.17 13.55 20.50
C SER A 129 26.81 13.08 21.81
N ASP A 130 26.16 13.31 22.95
CA ASP A 130 26.78 13.06 24.27
C ASP A 130 26.36 11.71 24.89
N TYR A 131 25.20 11.15 24.49
CA TYR A 131 24.59 10.00 25.17
C TYR A 131 24.23 8.83 24.23
N ASN A 132 24.59 8.88 22.95
CA ASN A 132 24.31 7.82 21.96
C ASN A 132 22.81 7.43 21.92
N PHE A 133 21.92 8.40 22.12
CA PHE A 133 20.49 8.12 22.31
C PHE A 133 19.83 7.55 21.05
N PHE A 134 20.28 7.97 19.86
CA PHE A 134 19.82 7.43 18.58
C PHE A 134 20.06 5.91 18.49
N GLY A 135 21.29 5.45 18.76
CA GLY A 135 21.63 4.04 18.78
C GLY A 135 20.86 3.23 19.84
N ILE A 136 20.59 3.83 21.01
CA ILE A 136 19.75 3.22 22.05
C ILE A 136 18.33 3.00 21.53
N MET A 137 17.73 3.99 20.85
CA MET A 137 16.37 3.87 20.31
C MET A 137 16.26 2.81 19.23
N CYS A 138 17.20 2.80 18.27
CA CYS A 138 17.34 1.75 17.26
C CYS A 138 17.44 0.37 17.91
N SER A 139 18.29 0.24 18.93
CA SER A 139 18.49 -1.01 19.66
C SER A 139 17.25 -1.47 20.42
N VAL A 140 16.55 -0.55 21.10
CA VAL A 140 15.30 -0.85 21.82
C VAL A 140 14.23 -1.38 20.86
N LEU A 141 14.07 -0.73 19.71
CA LEU A 141 13.15 -1.17 18.66
C LEU A 141 13.55 -2.53 18.08
N SER A 142 14.81 -2.72 17.68
CA SER A 142 15.29 -4.01 17.17
C SER A 142 15.07 -5.14 18.17
N SER A 143 15.45 -4.93 19.44
CA SER A 143 15.28 -5.94 20.49
C SER A 143 13.81 -6.29 20.67
N PHE A 144 12.94 -5.30 20.80
CA PHE A 144 11.50 -5.52 20.97
C PHE A 144 10.89 -6.30 19.81
N LEU A 145 11.21 -5.92 18.57
CA LEU A 145 10.65 -6.57 17.38
C LEU A 145 11.21 -7.99 17.17
N LEU A 146 12.49 -8.22 17.51
CA LEU A 146 13.17 -9.51 17.33
C LEU A 146 13.03 -10.49 18.49
N THR A 147 12.68 -10.06 19.71
CA THR A 147 12.62 -10.99 20.86
C THR A 147 11.40 -10.81 21.76
N GLU A 148 10.53 -9.83 21.50
CA GLU A 148 9.46 -9.40 22.42
C GLU A 148 9.97 -9.00 23.82
N GLN A 149 11.26 -8.72 23.94
CA GLN A 149 11.94 -8.29 25.16
C GLN A 149 12.92 -7.16 24.83
N ILE A 150 13.23 -6.33 25.81
CA ILE A 150 14.19 -5.23 25.64
C ILE A 150 15.47 -5.56 26.40
N THR A 151 16.49 -6.02 25.67
CA THR A 151 17.82 -6.33 26.19
C THR A 151 18.85 -5.42 25.55
N LEU A 152 19.66 -4.74 26.37
CA LEU A 152 20.73 -3.86 25.92
C LEU A 152 22.05 -4.21 26.64
N PRO A 153 23.19 -4.30 25.92
CA PRO A 153 23.33 -4.21 24.47
C PRO A 153 22.70 -5.41 23.74
N LEU A 154 22.36 -5.27 22.45
CA LEU A 154 21.95 -6.43 21.65
C LEU A 154 23.15 -7.37 21.51
N GLY A 155 23.03 -8.59 22.01
CA GLY A 155 24.02 -9.64 21.75
C GLY A 155 24.02 -10.04 20.27
N ASP A 156 25.17 -10.51 19.77
CA ASP A 156 25.33 -10.96 18.38
C ASP A 156 24.29 -12.02 17.98
N GLN A 157 23.89 -12.87 18.92
CA GLN A 157 22.86 -13.90 18.71
C GLN A 157 21.49 -13.33 18.34
N ILE A 158 21.14 -12.14 18.84
CA ILE A 158 19.86 -11.47 18.52
C ILE A 158 19.91 -10.91 17.10
N ARG A 159 21.08 -10.46 16.63
CA ARG A 159 21.27 -9.94 15.26
C ARG A 159 21.12 -11.04 14.19
N GLU A 160 21.31 -12.30 14.56
CA GLU A 160 21.10 -13.46 13.69
C GLU A 160 19.63 -13.93 13.65
N LEU A 161 18.74 -13.32 14.45
CA LEU A 161 17.31 -13.66 14.46
C LEU A 161 16.59 -13.07 13.26
N ARG A 162 15.56 -13.79 12.83
CA ARG A 162 14.68 -13.37 11.77
C ARG A 162 13.45 -12.67 12.32
N LEU A 163 13.07 -11.56 11.69
CA LEU A 163 11.82 -10.87 12.00
C LEU A 163 10.60 -11.74 11.66
N ASN A 164 9.72 -11.94 12.64
CA ASN A 164 8.46 -12.64 12.47
C ASN A 164 7.29 -11.66 12.69
N CYS A 165 6.54 -11.38 11.62
CA CYS A 165 5.42 -10.44 11.63
C CYS A 165 4.18 -10.98 12.34
N GLU A 166 4.09 -12.29 12.62
CA GLU A 166 2.98 -12.91 13.37
C GLU A 166 3.12 -12.76 14.90
N ARG A 167 4.20 -12.12 15.35
CA ARG A 167 4.45 -11.88 16.78
C ARG A 167 3.54 -10.81 17.35
N ARG A 168 3.31 -10.89 18.67
CA ARG A 168 2.46 -9.92 19.39
C ARG A 168 3.04 -8.52 19.35
N SER A 169 4.35 -8.40 19.17
CA SER A 169 5.04 -7.11 19.01
C SER A 169 4.46 -6.27 17.87
N PHE A 170 3.99 -6.90 16.78
CA PHE A 170 3.39 -6.20 15.65
C PHE A 170 1.91 -5.87 15.85
N GLY A 171 1.11 -6.81 16.38
CA GLY A 171 -0.34 -6.64 16.52
C GLY A 171 -0.77 -5.48 17.44
N THR A 172 0.06 -5.04 18.39
CA THR A 172 -0.29 -3.91 19.29
C THR A 172 -0.14 -2.53 18.66
N ARG A 173 0.58 -2.40 17.53
CA ARG A 173 0.95 -1.14 16.85
C ARG A 173 1.64 -0.08 17.72
N LYS A 174 1.89 -0.34 19.01
CA LYS A 174 2.54 0.58 19.96
C LYS A 174 3.96 0.98 19.55
N TYR A 175 4.64 0.14 18.77
CA TYR A 175 5.97 0.43 18.24
C TYR A 175 6.00 1.65 17.33
N TYR A 176 4.85 2.09 16.78
CA TYR A 176 4.74 3.32 16.00
C TYR A 176 5.29 4.53 16.77
N ASN A 177 5.03 4.62 18.08
CA ASN A 177 5.51 5.73 18.90
C ASN A 177 7.03 5.81 18.92
N ASN A 178 7.74 4.68 19.00
CA ASN A 178 9.19 4.67 18.96
C ASN A 178 9.74 5.11 17.57
N PHE A 179 9.02 4.80 16.48
CA PHE A 179 9.33 5.35 15.15
C PHE A 179 9.06 6.86 15.07
N HIS A 180 7.98 7.35 15.68
CA HIS A 180 7.74 8.80 15.81
C HIS A 180 8.89 9.47 16.58
N ASP A 181 9.34 8.87 17.67
CA ASP A 181 10.47 9.38 18.45
C ASP A 181 11.75 9.47 17.60
N LEU A 182 12.05 8.45 16.79
CA LEU A 182 13.18 8.48 15.86
C LEU A 182 13.05 9.66 14.89
N ARG A 183 11.87 9.83 14.28
CA ARG A 183 11.60 10.94 13.35
C ARG A 183 11.74 12.31 14.02
N TYR A 184 11.29 12.47 15.27
CA TYR A 184 11.42 13.73 16.00
C TYR A 184 12.90 14.12 16.21
N ILE A 185 13.77 13.16 16.53
CA ILE A 185 15.21 13.42 16.69
C ILE A 185 15.86 13.76 15.35
N ILE A 186 15.56 13.00 14.30
CA ILE A 186 16.13 13.20 12.96
C ILE A 186 15.70 14.56 12.38
N ASN A 187 14.53 15.07 12.74
CA ASN A 187 14.03 16.36 12.24
C ASN A 187 14.79 17.59 12.73
N SER A 188 15.66 17.47 13.74
CA SER A 188 16.52 18.57 14.17
C SER A 188 17.64 18.81 13.16
N ASP A 189 17.78 20.03 12.63
CA ASP A 189 18.80 20.37 11.62
C ASP A 189 20.23 20.08 12.10
N ALA A 190 20.52 20.33 13.39
CA ALA A 190 21.82 20.02 13.98
C ALA A 190 22.09 18.50 14.06
N VAL A 191 21.04 17.67 14.17
CA VAL A 191 21.17 16.21 14.10
C VAL A 191 21.34 15.76 12.64
N ARG A 192 20.63 16.37 11.67
CA ARG A 192 20.80 16.09 10.24
C ARG A 192 22.24 16.33 9.77
N GLN A 193 22.84 17.45 10.16
CA GLN A 193 24.25 17.74 9.85
C GLN A 193 25.17 16.64 10.39
N ARG A 194 24.89 16.14 11.59
CA ARG A 194 25.65 15.05 12.22
C ARG A 194 25.44 13.72 11.50
N ILE A 195 24.23 13.40 11.08
CA ILE A 195 23.93 12.21 10.26
C ILE A 195 24.77 12.19 8.99
N ARG A 196 24.96 13.34 8.33
CA ARG A 196 25.82 13.43 7.15
C ARG A 196 27.30 13.25 7.46
N SER A 197 27.78 13.82 8.56
CA SER A 197 29.21 13.87 8.89
C SER A 197 29.72 12.67 9.69
N GLU A 198 28.87 12.01 10.49
CA GLU A 198 29.24 10.94 11.42
C GLU A 198 28.80 9.56 10.90
N PRO A 199 29.72 8.72 10.39
CA PRO A 199 29.41 7.42 9.81
C PRO A 199 28.66 6.46 10.73
N LEU A 200 28.91 6.56 12.04
CA LEU A 200 28.29 5.68 13.03
C LEU A 200 26.76 5.76 13.01
N LEU A 201 26.18 6.94 12.84
CA LEU A 201 24.73 7.11 12.86
C LEU A 201 24.09 6.36 11.69
N LEU A 202 24.72 6.42 10.51
CA LEU A 202 24.31 5.60 9.35
C LEU A 202 24.44 4.11 9.66
N ARG A 203 25.54 3.66 10.25
CA ARG A 203 25.70 2.24 10.62
C ARG A 203 24.65 1.76 11.63
N GLN A 204 24.40 2.54 12.68
CA GLN A 204 23.36 2.21 13.68
C GLN A 204 21.97 2.15 13.05
N TYR A 205 21.70 3.04 12.09
CA TYR A 205 20.45 3.02 11.34
C TYR A 205 20.36 1.81 10.40
N LEU A 206 21.44 1.50 9.69
CA LEU A 206 21.54 0.31 8.83
C LEU A 206 21.32 -0.97 9.63
N ASP A 207 22.01 -1.15 10.76
CA ASP A 207 21.82 -2.29 11.67
C ASP A 207 20.34 -2.45 12.09
N PHE A 208 19.63 -1.34 12.27
CA PHE A 208 18.20 -1.34 12.60
C PHE A 208 17.31 -1.71 11.41
N ILE A 209 17.38 -0.99 10.29
CA ILE A 209 16.46 -1.21 9.16
C ILE A 209 16.70 -2.57 8.46
N THR A 210 17.90 -3.13 8.60
CA THR A 210 18.28 -4.41 8.00
C THR A 210 17.47 -5.59 8.53
N ILE A 211 16.92 -5.50 9.75
CA ILE A 211 16.08 -6.59 10.30
C ILE A 211 14.80 -6.82 9.46
N PHE A 212 14.37 -5.80 8.71
CA PHE A 212 13.22 -5.84 7.81
C PHE A 212 13.60 -6.24 6.37
N GLN A 213 14.90 -6.34 6.04
CA GLN A 213 15.37 -6.65 4.69
C GLN A 213 14.97 -8.09 4.31
N GLY A 214 14.10 -8.22 3.30
CA GLY A 214 13.61 -9.50 2.81
C GLY A 214 12.60 -10.18 3.75
N MET A 215 11.94 -9.42 4.64
CA MET A 215 10.89 -9.97 5.52
C MET A 215 9.66 -10.45 4.74
N ASN A 216 8.82 -11.28 5.37
CA ASN A 216 7.58 -11.82 4.81
C ASN A 216 7.66 -12.31 3.33
N PRO A 217 8.61 -13.20 2.98
CA PRO A 217 8.75 -13.69 1.62
C PRO A 217 7.63 -14.64 1.21
N ILE A 218 7.26 -14.59 -0.06
CA ILE A 218 6.23 -15.41 -0.70
C ILE A 218 6.82 -16.28 -1.80
N VAL A 219 6.20 -17.45 -2.04
CA VAL A 219 6.51 -18.37 -3.14
C VAL A 219 5.22 -18.75 -3.83
N ARG A 220 5.25 -18.88 -5.15
CA ARG A 220 4.09 -19.20 -5.96
C ARG A 220 3.57 -20.61 -5.68
N GLN A 221 2.25 -20.74 -5.57
CA GLN A 221 1.56 -22.03 -5.48
C GLN A 221 1.16 -22.51 -6.86
N ALA A 222 1.74 -23.62 -7.31
CA ALA A 222 1.46 -24.21 -8.62
C ALA A 222 0.44 -25.36 -8.59
N GLY A 223 0.16 -25.94 -7.42
CA GLY A 223 -0.71 -27.11 -7.25
C GLY A 223 -2.16 -26.73 -6.94
N SER A 224 -2.63 -27.09 -5.74
CA SER A 224 -3.92 -26.65 -5.21
C SER A 224 -3.89 -25.18 -4.79
N HIS A 225 -5.07 -24.57 -4.68
CA HIS A 225 -5.21 -23.28 -4.03
C HIS A 225 -4.78 -23.39 -2.56
N VAL A 226 -4.26 -22.29 -2.02
CA VAL A 226 -4.02 -22.15 -0.59
C VAL A 226 -5.37 -22.21 0.13
N GLU A 227 -5.48 -23.11 1.10
CA GLU A 227 -6.71 -23.25 1.90
C GLU A 227 -6.83 -22.18 2.98
N TYR A 228 -5.71 -21.63 3.45
CA TYR A 228 -5.65 -20.64 4.53
C TYR A 228 -4.62 -19.55 4.23
N GLU A 229 -5.07 -18.30 4.24
CA GLU A 229 -4.22 -17.14 4.01
C GLU A 229 -3.71 -16.59 5.35
N SER A 230 -2.40 -16.31 5.47
CA SER A 230 -1.87 -15.66 6.66
C SER A 230 -2.19 -14.16 6.62
N ALA A 231 -2.55 -13.59 7.77
CA ALA A 231 -2.71 -12.15 7.95
C ALA A 231 -1.36 -11.44 8.20
N SER A 232 -0.23 -12.17 8.24
CA SER A 232 1.10 -11.63 8.55
C SER A 232 1.53 -10.49 7.63
N TRP A 233 1.01 -10.46 6.39
CA TRP A 233 1.34 -9.41 5.43
C TRP A 233 0.81 -8.03 5.87
N VAL A 234 -0.31 -7.97 6.58
CA VAL A 234 -0.87 -6.70 7.10
C VAL A 234 0.11 -6.06 8.08
N ASP A 235 0.62 -6.86 9.01
CA ASP A 235 1.63 -6.44 9.98
C ASP A 235 2.96 -6.08 9.30
N ALA A 236 3.35 -6.81 8.26
CA ALA A 236 4.53 -6.50 7.47
C ALA A 236 4.40 -5.14 6.75
N PHE A 237 3.27 -4.85 6.10
CA PHE A 237 3.02 -3.56 5.44
C PHE A 237 2.93 -2.40 6.43
N ASN A 238 2.29 -2.61 7.58
CA ASN A 238 2.26 -1.65 8.69
C ASN A 238 3.66 -1.28 9.18
N ALA A 239 4.55 -2.26 9.31
CA ALA A 239 5.94 -2.02 9.66
C ALA A 239 6.71 -1.33 8.53
N THR A 240 6.51 -1.77 7.28
CA THR A 240 7.08 -1.15 6.09
C THR A 240 6.73 0.34 6.00
N LEU A 241 5.48 0.73 6.26
CA LEU A 241 5.07 2.14 6.27
C LEU A 241 5.90 2.97 7.26
N GLN A 242 6.12 2.46 8.48
CA GLN A 242 6.90 3.19 9.48
C GLN A 242 8.39 3.25 9.13
N VAL A 243 8.96 2.14 8.63
CA VAL A 243 10.37 2.07 8.21
C VAL A 243 10.61 2.96 7.00
N ALA A 244 9.73 2.96 6.00
CA ALA A 244 9.79 3.78 4.81
C ALA A 244 9.77 5.28 5.15
N LYS A 245 8.80 5.72 5.96
CA LYS A 245 8.72 7.12 6.45
C LYS A 245 9.96 7.50 7.28
N SER A 246 10.52 6.59 8.07
CA SER A 246 11.76 6.82 8.80
C SER A 246 12.97 6.93 7.85
N GLY A 247 13.03 6.08 6.81
CA GLY A 247 14.06 6.09 5.78
C GLY A 247 14.12 7.42 5.07
N ARG A 248 12.97 7.92 4.61
CA ARG A 248 12.85 9.25 3.98
C ARG A 248 13.40 10.36 4.86
N ARG A 249 13.01 10.39 6.15
CA ARG A 249 13.53 11.40 7.09
C ARG A 249 15.03 11.29 7.31
N PHE A 250 15.58 10.07 7.29
CA PHE A 250 17.02 9.85 7.40
C PHE A 250 17.75 10.37 6.16
N THR A 251 17.25 10.10 4.94
CA THR A 251 17.85 10.59 3.69
C THR A 251 17.69 12.10 3.52
N ASP A 252 16.61 12.69 4.04
CA ASP A 252 16.41 14.15 4.07
C ASP A 252 17.59 14.87 4.76
N ALA A 253 18.35 14.18 5.63
CA ALA A 253 19.55 14.75 6.23
C ALA A 253 20.63 15.11 5.19
N PHE A 254 20.67 14.41 4.06
CA PHE A 254 21.62 14.61 2.96
C PHE A 254 21.15 15.67 1.96
N LEU A 255 19.92 16.16 2.05
CA LEU A 255 19.45 17.28 1.24
C LEU A 255 20.22 18.56 1.64
N VAL A 256 20.78 19.24 0.65
CA VAL A 256 21.41 20.55 0.82
C VAL A 256 20.49 21.59 0.16
N PRO A 257 19.89 22.52 0.92
CA PRO A 257 19.10 23.60 0.35
C PRO A 257 19.94 24.48 -0.55
N ASN A 258 19.43 24.81 -1.74
CA ASN A 258 20.11 25.67 -2.72
C ASN A 258 20.36 27.11 -2.20
N ASP A 259 19.65 27.54 -1.16
CA ASP A 259 19.58 28.95 -0.72
C ASP A 259 20.65 29.36 0.32
N LYS A 260 21.54 28.44 0.74
CA LYS A 260 22.61 28.80 1.69
C LYS A 260 23.89 29.11 0.92
N GLU A 261 24.32 30.37 0.98
CA GLU A 261 25.59 30.86 0.42
C GLU A 261 26.83 30.08 0.96
N ASP A 262 26.68 29.41 2.10
CA ASP A 262 27.62 28.39 2.60
C ASP A 262 27.19 26.99 2.12
N ALA A 263 27.35 26.70 0.83
CA ALA A 263 27.22 25.34 0.34
C ALA A 263 28.27 24.46 1.06
N ASP A 264 27.82 23.45 1.80
CA ASP A 264 28.69 22.49 2.47
C ASP A 264 29.52 21.77 1.39
N GLU A 265 30.73 22.27 1.11
CA GLU A 265 31.61 21.78 0.03
C GLU A 265 31.91 20.28 0.16
N LEU A 266 31.74 19.72 1.37
CA LEU A 266 31.93 18.31 1.67
C LEU A 266 30.68 17.46 1.47
N ALA A 267 29.50 18.06 1.23
CA ALA A 267 28.24 17.32 1.10
C ALA A 267 28.24 16.29 -0.05
N PRO A 268 28.76 16.58 -1.27
CA PRO A 268 28.93 15.57 -2.32
C PRO A 268 29.76 14.37 -1.84
N LEU A 269 30.87 14.62 -1.14
CA LEU A 269 31.76 13.59 -0.62
C LEU A 269 31.12 12.79 0.52
N GLN A 270 30.35 13.43 1.40
CA GLN A 270 29.60 12.77 2.46
C GLN A 270 28.52 11.85 1.88
N LEU A 271 27.80 12.32 0.86
CA LEU A 271 26.77 11.54 0.16
C LEU A 271 27.37 10.31 -0.52
N ILE A 272 28.42 10.46 -1.35
CA ILE A 272 29.00 9.33 -2.07
C ILE A 272 29.55 8.27 -1.10
N ARG A 273 30.14 8.71 0.03
CA ARG A 273 30.59 7.80 1.11
C ARG A 273 29.42 7.08 1.77
N ALA A 274 28.28 7.75 2.00
CA ALA A 274 27.08 7.11 2.52
C ALA A 274 26.54 6.06 1.54
N VAL A 275 26.40 6.40 0.25
CA VAL A 275 25.98 5.47 -0.81
C VAL A 275 26.88 4.23 -0.85
N MET A 276 28.21 4.42 -0.86
CA MET A 276 29.17 3.32 -0.83
C MET A 276 29.00 2.41 0.40
N ARG A 277 28.77 2.98 1.58
CA ARG A 277 28.52 2.21 2.80
C ARG A 277 27.25 1.39 2.70
N VAL A 278 26.17 1.94 2.14
CA VAL A 278 24.92 1.20 1.93
C VAL A 278 25.11 0.04 0.95
N ILE A 279 25.81 0.26 -0.17
CA ILE A 279 26.13 -0.81 -1.14
C ILE A 279 27.00 -1.89 -0.48
N LYS A 280 28.03 -1.50 0.26
CA LYS A 280 28.89 -2.46 0.98
C LYS A 280 28.09 -3.26 2.01
N HIS A 281 27.21 -2.60 2.75
CA HIS A 281 26.32 -3.25 3.72
C HIS A 281 25.39 -4.26 3.04
N LEU A 282 24.79 -3.93 1.88
CA LEU A 282 23.98 -4.86 1.09
C LEU A 282 24.79 -6.05 0.56
N SER A 283 26.03 -5.80 0.10
CA SER A 283 26.93 -6.83 -0.40
C SER A 283 27.36 -7.81 0.70
N ASP A 284 27.56 -7.30 1.92
CA ASP A 284 28.01 -8.11 3.07
C ASP A 284 26.84 -8.74 3.83
N TRP A 285 25.61 -8.27 3.59
CA TRP A 285 24.44 -8.76 4.29
C TRP A 285 24.17 -10.24 4.01
N ILE A 286 24.04 -11.00 5.08
CA ILE A 286 23.67 -12.41 5.06
C ILE A 286 22.29 -12.55 5.68
N PRO A 287 21.31 -13.15 4.98
CA PRO A 287 19.99 -13.38 5.54
C PRO A 287 20.05 -14.17 6.85
N PRO A 288 19.31 -13.75 7.90
CA PRO A 288 19.21 -14.47 9.16
C PRO A 288 18.84 -15.95 8.98
N LYS A 289 19.40 -16.83 9.82
CA LYS A 289 19.07 -18.25 9.82
C LYS A 289 17.68 -18.47 10.42
N ASN A 290 17.00 -19.55 10.01
CA ASN A 290 15.68 -19.88 10.54
C ASN A 290 15.74 -20.09 12.06
N GLU A 291 14.72 -19.62 12.79
CA GLU A 291 14.57 -19.91 14.21
C GLU A 291 14.48 -21.43 14.42
N VAL A 292 15.26 -21.94 15.37
CA VAL A 292 15.24 -23.36 15.70
C VAL A 292 13.85 -23.72 16.21
N ARG A 293 13.21 -24.65 15.51
CA ARG A 293 11.90 -25.22 15.80
C ARG A 293 11.80 -25.64 17.26
N ASP A 294 10.86 -25.07 18.01
CA ASP A 294 10.39 -25.69 19.25
C ASP A 294 9.46 -26.85 18.87
N GLU A 295 9.87 -28.09 19.15
CA GLU A 295 9.13 -29.31 18.80
C GLU A 295 7.78 -29.41 19.54
N SER A 296 7.53 -28.55 20.53
CA SER A 296 6.32 -28.55 21.36
C SER A 296 5.09 -27.89 20.72
N THR A 297 5.24 -27.14 19.61
CA THR A 297 4.12 -26.49 18.90
C THR A 297 4.02 -26.92 17.43
N PRO A 298 3.42 -28.09 17.13
CA PRO A 298 3.33 -28.63 15.77
C PRO A 298 2.34 -27.88 14.85
N PHE A 299 1.56 -26.93 15.37
CA PHE A 299 0.53 -26.20 14.61
C PHE A 299 0.97 -24.81 14.09
N LEU A 300 2.15 -24.33 14.49
CA LEU A 300 2.74 -23.09 13.94
C LEU A 300 3.74 -23.49 12.85
N GLN A 301 3.23 -23.61 11.64
CA GLN A 301 4.01 -23.95 10.45
C GLN A 301 4.73 -22.68 9.96
N TYR A 302 5.74 -22.21 10.70
CA TYR A 302 6.51 -21.02 10.32
C TYR A 302 7.11 -21.17 8.91
N SER A 303 7.08 -20.11 8.10
CA SER A 303 7.72 -20.12 6.78
C SER A 303 9.25 -20.25 6.95
N GLN A 304 9.81 -21.39 6.54
CA GLN A 304 11.26 -21.58 6.40
C GLN A 304 11.84 -20.79 5.21
N LEU A 305 10.97 -20.09 4.47
CA LEU A 305 11.30 -19.39 3.24
C LEU A 305 12.21 -18.22 3.53
N ARG A 306 13.42 -18.16 2.96
CA ARG A 306 14.33 -17.02 3.05
C ARG A 306 14.72 -16.55 1.66
N VAL A 307 14.86 -15.24 1.48
CA VAL A 307 15.44 -14.66 0.25
C VAL A 307 16.96 -14.70 0.38
N ALA A 308 17.65 -15.20 -0.65
CA ALA A 308 19.11 -15.27 -0.66
C ALA A 308 19.75 -13.87 -0.72
N GLY A 309 20.80 -13.66 0.07
CA GLY A 309 21.59 -12.41 0.07
C GLY A 309 22.45 -12.27 -1.19
N VAL A 310 23.10 -11.13 -1.37
CA VAL A 310 23.92 -10.81 -2.57
C VAL A 310 24.96 -11.89 -2.85
N ARG A 311 25.80 -12.24 -1.85
CA ARG A 311 26.88 -13.24 -1.98
C ARG A 311 26.41 -14.66 -2.28
N GLU A 312 25.16 -14.98 -1.94
CA GLU A 312 24.57 -16.31 -2.13
C GLU A 312 24.00 -16.52 -3.53
N GLN A 313 23.90 -15.48 -4.35
CA GLN A 313 23.35 -15.58 -5.71
C GLN A 313 24.29 -16.34 -6.65
N GLU A 314 23.71 -16.90 -7.70
CA GLU A 314 24.39 -17.61 -8.78
C GLU A 314 24.19 -16.87 -10.10
N PHE A 315 25.09 -17.09 -11.06
CA PHE A 315 25.01 -16.52 -12.39
C PHE A 315 24.89 -17.62 -13.44
N HIS A 316 24.16 -17.34 -14.53
CA HIS A 316 24.17 -18.14 -15.75
C HIS A 316 24.45 -17.25 -16.97
N THR A 317 24.83 -17.90 -18.07
CA THR A 317 25.12 -17.21 -19.32
C THR A 317 23.93 -17.28 -20.27
N VAL A 318 23.45 -16.12 -20.71
CA VAL A 318 22.41 -15.99 -21.74
C VAL A 318 23.05 -15.54 -23.05
N LYS A 319 22.66 -16.20 -24.15
CA LYS A 319 23.09 -15.83 -25.50
C LYS A 319 22.00 -15.01 -26.18
N THR A 320 22.38 -13.88 -26.75
CA THR A 320 21.47 -12.97 -27.44
C THR A 320 21.91 -12.77 -28.89
N ALA A 321 20.96 -12.41 -29.76
CA ALA A 321 21.29 -12.16 -31.16
C ALA A 321 22.09 -10.86 -31.26
N ASN A 322 23.13 -10.84 -32.09
CA ASN A 322 23.93 -9.64 -32.41
C ASN A 322 24.66 -8.94 -31.24
N CYS A 323 24.53 -9.43 -29.99
CA CYS A 323 25.14 -8.83 -28.79
C CYS A 323 26.06 -9.79 -28.01
N GLY A 324 26.11 -11.07 -28.37
CA GLY A 324 27.00 -12.05 -27.76
C GLY A 324 26.41 -12.74 -26.52
N ASN A 325 27.24 -12.91 -25.49
CA ASN A 325 26.90 -13.67 -24.29
C ASN A 325 26.94 -12.75 -23.06
N PHE A 326 25.87 -12.74 -22.27
CA PHE A 326 25.82 -12.00 -21.01
C PHE A 326 25.77 -12.96 -19.82
N SER A 327 26.61 -12.70 -18.82
CA SER A 327 26.49 -13.33 -17.50
C SER A 327 25.46 -12.55 -16.69
N ILE A 328 24.39 -13.19 -16.23
CA ILE A 328 23.32 -12.54 -15.45
C ILE A 328 22.95 -13.39 -14.24
N VAL A 329 22.25 -12.80 -13.28
CA VAL A 329 21.78 -13.52 -12.09
C VAL A 329 20.79 -14.61 -12.49
N LYS A 330 21.00 -15.80 -11.95
CA LYS A 330 20.13 -16.96 -12.11
C LYS A 330 19.03 -16.95 -11.05
N PHE A 331 17.88 -16.41 -11.42
CA PHE A 331 16.72 -16.35 -10.55
C PHE A 331 15.40 -16.57 -11.29
N ASP A 332 14.54 -17.42 -10.73
CA ASP A 332 13.21 -17.72 -11.25
C ASP A 332 12.13 -17.29 -10.24
N VAL A 333 11.51 -16.13 -10.52
CA VAL A 333 10.44 -15.53 -9.70
C VAL A 333 9.26 -16.49 -9.51
N THR A 334 9.05 -17.42 -10.44
CA THR A 334 7.94 -18.38 -10.38
C THR A 334 8.17 -19.53 -9.40
N LYS A 335 9.42 -19.71 -8.92
CA LYS A 335 9.82 -20.86 -8.08
C LYS A 335 10.51 -20.45 -6.79
N GLN A 336 11.22 -19.34 -6.78
CA GLN A 336 12.05 -18.93 -5.64
C GLN A 336 11.35 -17.91 -4.75
N PRO A 337 11.72 -17.82 -3.45
CA PRO A 337 11.12 -16.86 -2.53
C PRO A 337 11.44 -15.41 -2.93
N VAL A 338 10.40 -14.58 -3.01
CA VAL A 338 10.49 -13.13 -3.26
C VAL A 338 9.82 -12.40 -2.12
N SER A 339 10.33 -11.23 -1.74
CA SER A 339 9.73 -10.36 -0.73
C SER A 339 9.41 -9.02 -1.38
N LEU A 340 8.44 -8.29 -0.83
CA LEU A 340 8.16 -6.90 -1.22
C LEU A 340 8.84 -5.89 -0.28
N HIS A 341 9.63 -6.34 0.68
CA HIS A 341 10.09 -5.50 1.80
C HIS A 341 11.61 -5.34 1.79
N HIS A 342 12.12 -4.23 1.23
CA HIS A 342 13.55 -4.02 0.94
C HIS A 342 14.09 -2.65 1.40
N PRO A 343 13.94 -2.27 2.68
CA PRO A 343 14.23 -0.91 3.13
C PRO A 343 15.66 -0.43 2.96
N VAL A 344 16.64 -1.34 2.86
CA VAL A 344 18.02 -0.93 2.59
C VAL A 344 18.19 -0.54 1.11
N HIS A 345 17.45 -1.17 0.19
CA HIS A 345 17.43 -0.78 -1.22
C HIS A 345 16.68 0.54 -1.40
N TRP A 346 15.60 0.75 -0.66
CA TRP A 346 14.88 2.03 -0.66
C TRP A 346 15.77 3.17 -0.15
N LEU A 347 16.50 2.95 0.95
CA LEU A 347 17.47 3.91 1.47
C LEU A 347 18.55 4.24 0.43
N LEU A 348 19.10 3.24 -0.27
CA LEU A 348 20.10 3.43 -1.32
C LEU A 348 19.56 4.35 -2.42
N SER A 349 18.37 4.03 -2.93
CA SER A 349 17.73 4.78 -4.01
C SER A 349 17.38 6.21 -3.60
N GLN A 350 16.84 6.41 -2.40
CA GLN A 350 16.54 7.73 -1.84
C GLN A 350 17.79 8.60 -1.62
N LEU A 351 18.94 8.00 -1.25
CA LEU A 351 20.21 8.73 -1.21
C LEU A 351 20.63 9.17 -2.63
N LEU A 352 20.45 8.30 -3.63
CA LEU A 352 20.75 8.58 -5.04
C LEU A 352 19.83 9.63 -5.67
N GLU A 353 18.69 9.98 -5.06
CA GLU A 353 17.81 11.08 -5.51
C GLU A 353 18.47 12.47 -5.42
N ASN A 354 19.58 12.60 -4.66
CA ASN A 354 20.32 13.85 -4.53
C ASN A 354 21.21 14.13 -5.77
N VAL A 355 20.57 14.19 -6.95
CA VAL A 355 21.21 14.26 -8.28
C VAL A 355 22.21 15.42 -8.39
N ASN A 356 21.91 16.58 -7.81
CA ASN A 356 22.79 17.76 -7.85
C ASN A 356 24.13 17.52 -7.15
N LEU A 357 24.14 16.75 -6.07
CA LEU A 357 25.36 16.42 -5.32
C LEU A 357 26.17 15.30 -6.00
N LEU A 358 25.56 14.60 -6.96
CA LEU A 358 26.17 13.51 -7.72
C LEU A 358 26.66 13.96 -9.10
N ASP A 359 26.55 15.26 -9.42
CA ASP A 359 27.11 15.84 -10.63
C ASP A 359 28.63 15.67 -10.65
N GLU A 360 29.18 15.40 -11.84
CA GLU A 360 30.61 15.15 -12.00
C GLU A 360 31.45 16.34 -11.52
N LYS A 361 31.01 17.57 -11.80
CA LYS A 361 31.71 18.77 -11.31
C LYS A 361 31.63 18.87 -9.79
N ALA A 362 30.46 18.66 -9.20
CA ALA A 362 30.29 18.74 -7.74
C ALA A 362 31.20 17.74 -7.01
N LEU A 363 31.30 16.51 -7.54
CA LEU A 363 32.19 15.48 -7.02
C LEU A 363 33.67 15.86 -7.17
N GLU A 364 34.08 16.37 -8.33
CA GLU A 364 35.46 16.81 -8.57
C GLU A 364 35.88 17.93 -7.61
N HIS A 365 35.02 18.95 -7.41
CA HIS A 365 35.28 20.04 -6.46
C HIS A 365 35.41 19.52 -5.02
N ALA A 366 34.63 18.50 -4.65
CA ALA A 366 34.71 17.86 -3.33
C ALA A 366 35.89 16.87 -3.20
N GLY A 367 36.79 16.78 -4.20
CA GLY A 367 37.98 15.93 -4.18
C GLY A 367 37.74 14.49 -4.64
N TRP A 368 36.61 14.20 -5.30
CA TRP A 368 36.29 12.89 -5.86
C TRP A 368 36.46 12.87 -7.39
N SER A 369 37.50 12.20 -7.88
CA SER A 369 37.78 12.08 -9.31
C SER A 369 37.16 10.85 -9.97
N GLY A 370 36.79 10.98 -11.25
CA GLY A 370 36.25 9.89 -12.07
C GLY A 370 34.72 9.69 -11.94
N GLY A 371 34.03 10.71 -11.41
CA GLY A 371 32.58 10.76 -11.32
C GLY A 371 31.96 9.58 -10.57
N ILE A 372 30.68 9.32 -10.84
CA ILE A 372 29.93 8.30 -10.11
C ILE A 372 30.39 6.86 -10.45
N LYS A 373 30.92 6.62 -11.65
CA LYS A 373 31.44 5.30 -12.05
C LYS A 373 32.68 4.89 -11.27
N ALA A 374 33.50 5.84 -10.81
CA ALA A 374 34.64 5.56 -9.92
C ALA A 374 34.21 4.96 -8.57
N MET A 375 32.94 5.09 -8.18
CA MET A 375 32.40 4.45 -6.98
C MET A 375 32.49 2.92 -7.11
N MET A 376 32.15 2.40 -8.28
CA MET A 376 32.11 0.96 -8.56
C MET A 376 33.48 0.31 -8.41
N SER A 377 34.53 0.95 -8.94
CA SER A 377 35.89 0.40 -8.82
C SER A 377 36.39 0.34 -7.38
N LYS A 378 35.94 1.27 -6.52
CA LYS A 378 36.30 1.30 -5.09
C LYS A 378 35.49 0.33 -4.23
N LEU A 379 34.42 -0.27 -4.76
CA LEU A 379 33.59 -1.27 -4.09
C LEU A 379 34.13 -2.71 -4.26
N GLN A 380 35.20 -2.91 -5.04
CA GLN A 380 35.81 -4.23 -5.22
C GLN A 380 36.35 -4.77 -3.89
N ASP A 381 35.73 -5.84 -3.41
CA ASP A 381 36.23 -6.65 -2.30
C ASP A 381 37.16 -7.73 -2.88
N ALA A 382 38.39 -7.82 -2.37
CA ALA A 382 39.38 -8.80 -2.82
C ALA A 382 38.95 -10.25 -2.52
N GLU A 383 38.07 -10.44 -1.53
CA GLU A 383 37.54 -11.76 -1.14
C GLU A 383 36.24 -12.13 -1.90
N SER A 384 35.65 -11.19 -2.65
CA SER A 384 34.39 -11.44 -3.38
C SER A 384 34.64 -12.23 -4.68
N LYS A 385 33.80 -13.23 -4.93
CA LYS A 385 33.76 -13.97 -6.21
C LYS A 385 33.14 -13.15 -7.37
N PHE A 386 32.60 -11.96 -7.07
CA PHE A 386 31.88 -11.11 -8.01
C PHE A 386 32.72 -9.91 -8.42
N THR A 387 32.64 -9.54 -9.70
CA THR A 387 33.12 -8.23 -10.17
C THR A 387 32.26 -7.10 -9.56
N PRO A 388 32.66 -5.82 -9.66
CA PRO A 388 31.85 -4.72 -9.14
C PRO A 388 30.49 -4.67 -9.85
N ASP A 389 30.48 -4.87 -11.17
CA ASP A 389 29.27 -4.91 -11.98
C ASP A 389 28.36 -6.08 -11.57
N ASP A 390 28.93 -7.26 -11.27
CA ASP A 390 28.16 -8.41 -10.76
C ASP A 390 27.55 -8.11 -9.39
N THR A 391 28.31 -7.45 -8.52
CA THR A 391 27.86 -7.06 -7.17
C THR A 391 26.71 -6.07 -7.25
N PHE A 392 26.78 -5.10 -8.16
CA PHE A 392 25.69 -4.14 -8.34
C PHE A 392 24.49 -4.75 -9.07
N LEU A 393 24.72 -5.62 -10.07
CA LEU A 393 23.63 -6.33 -10.74
C LEU A 393 22.84 -7.23 -9.77
N THR A 394 23.51 -7.88 -8.80
CA THR A 394 22.84 -8.69 -7.76
C THR A 394 22.05 -7.85 -6.74
N ILE A 395 22.42 -6.58 -6.54
CA ILE A 395 21.64 -5.59 -5.78
C ILE A 395 20.41 -5.16 -6.61
N LEU A 396 20.60 -4.77 -7.88
CA LEU A 396 19.51 -4.40 -8.77
C LEU A 396 18.54 -5.55 -9.06
N ASP A 397 18.98 -6.80 -8.85
CA ASP A 397 18.11 -7.95 -9.06
C ASP A 397 16.89 -7.98 -8.13
N TRP A 398 16.99 -7.38 -6.94
CA TRP A 398 15.88 -7.29 -5.99
C TRP A 398 14.70 -6.47 -6.54
N PRO A 399 14.89 -5.19 -6.93
CA PRO A 399 13.80 -4.43 -7.56
C PRO A 399 13.33 -5.06 -8.89
N ILE A 400 14.18 -5.72 -9.67
CA ILE A 400 13.73 -6.49 -10.85
C ILE A 400 12.72 -7.58 -10.44
N ARG A 401 13.04 -8.38 -9.41
CA ARG A 401 12.15 -9.43 -8.91
C ARG A 401 10.82 -8.86 -8.43
N THR A 402 10.84 -7.72 -7.73
CA THR A 402 9.63 -7.02 -7.28
C THR A 402 8.76 -6.59 -8.45
N MET A 403 9.32 -5.94 -9.47
CA MET A 403 8.57 -5.51 -10.66
C MET A 403 7.93 -6.70 -11.39
N VAL A 404 8.71 -7.77 -11.59
CA VAL A 404 8.22 -8.99 -12.24
C VAL A 404 7.11 -9.64 -11.41
N LEU A 405 7.27 -9.73 -10.09
CA LEU A 405 6.28 -10.27 -9.17
C LEU A 405 4.96 -9.51 -9.29
N LEU A 406 4.98 -8.18 -9.25
CA LEU A 406 3.78 -7.35 -9.39
C LEU A 406 3.08 -7.58 -10.74
N CYS A 407 3.83 -7.66 -11.84
CA CYS A 407 3.25 -7.96 -13.16
C CYS A 407 2.66 -9.38 -13.23
N GLN A 408 3.34 -10.38 -12.65
CA GLN A 408 2.83 -11.76 -12.59
C GLN A 408 1.58 -11.91 -11.72
N ILE A 409 1.46 -11.14 -10.63
CA ILE A 409 0.25 -11.14 -9.80
C ILE A 409 -0.92 -10.58 -10.59
N ARG A 410 -0.72 -9.45 -11.27
CA ARG A 410 -1.76 -8.81 -12.10
C ARG A 410 -2.18 -9.62 -13.32
N SER A 411 -1.28 -10.44 -13.87
CA SER A 411 -1.62 -11.39 -14.96
C SER A 411 -2.43 -12.61 -14.49
N GLY A 412 -2.73 -12.70 -13.19
CA GLY A 412 -3.43 -13.84 -12.60
C GLY A 412 -2.54 -15.07 -12.40
N PHE A 413 -1.23 -14.97 -12.64
CA PHE A 413 -0.32 -16.13 -12.55
C PHE A 413 -0.14 -16.65 -11.12
N TRP A 414 -0.46 -15.81 -10.12
CA TRP A 414 -0.39 -16.11 -8.68
C TRP A 414 -1.77 -16.36 -8.04
N VAL A 415 -2.84 -16.53 -8.82
CA VAL A 415 -4.23 -16.69 -8.32
C VAL A 415 -4.39 -17.80 -7.26
N ARG A 416 -3.57 -18.86 -7.33
CA ARG A 416 -3.60 -19.98 -6.36
C ARG A 416 -3.07 -19.61 -4.98
N ASN A 417 -2.33 -18.52 -4.85
CA ASN A 417 -1.83 -18.02 -3.58
C ASN A 417 -2.91 -17.36 -2.70
N GLY A 418 -4.09 -17.08 -3.25
CA GLY A 418 -5.17 -16.39 -2.55
C GLY A 418 -5.18 -14.88 -2.76
N TYR A 419 -6.16 -14.20 -2.15
CA TYR A 419 -6.43 -12.78 -2.35
C TYR A 419 -5.40 -11.89 -1.63
N SER A 420 -4.78 -12.37 -0.55
CA SER A 420 -3.71 -11.68 0.19
C SER A 420 -2.54 -11.27 -0.68
N VAL A 421 -2.15 -12.04 -1.70
CA VAL A 421 -1.06 -11.66 -2.60
C VAL A 421 -1.48 -10.53 -3.55
N LEU A 422 -2.75 -10.52 -3.98
CA LEU A 422 -3.31 -9.42 -4.76
C LEU A 422 -3.35 -8.13 -3.92
N ASN A 423 -3.81 -8.22 -2.68
CA ASN A 423 -3.82 -7.09 -1.74
C ASN A 423 -2.43 -6.54 -1.48
N GLN A 424 -1.43 -7.40 -1.27
CA GLN A 424 -0.04 -6.96 -1.12
C GLN A 424 0.47 -6.19 -2.34
N ALA A 425 0.17 -6.67 -3.55
CA ALA A 425 0.55 -5.97 -4.78
C ALA A 425 -0.15 -4.61 -4.92
N HIS A 426 -1.43 -4.53 -4.53
CA HIS A 426 -2.18 -3.29 -4.51
C HIS A 426 -1.59 -2.27 -3.52
N HIS A 427 -1.40 -2.66 -2.25
CA HIS A 427 -0.85 -1.80 -1.20
C HIS A 427 0.58 -1.34 -1.51
N TYR A 428 1.38 -2.14 -2.23
CA TYR A 428 2.73 -1.73 -2.64
C TYR A 428 2.74 -0.55 -3.63
N ARG A 429 1.66 -0.40 -4.40
CA ARG A 429 1.47 0.68 -5.39
C ARG A 429 0.50 1.77 -4.92
N ASP A 430 -0.04 1.64 -3.72
CA ASP A 430 -0.97 2.59 -3.14
C ASP A 430 -0.29 3.95 -2.87
N VAL A 431 -1.06 5.04 -2.97
CA VAL A 431 -0.61 6.42 -2.80
C VAL A 431 0.12 6.62 -1.47
N SER A 432 -0.32 5.94 -0.41
CA SER A 432 0.26 6.07 0.94
C SER A 432 1.69 5.55 1.08
N LEU A 433 2.13 4.69 0.15
CA LEU A 433 3.40 3.97 0.25
C LEU A 433 4.29 4.09 -0.99
N ARG A 434 3.70 4.22 -2.20
CA ARG A 434 4.41 4.08 -3.49
C ARG A 434 5.63 4.98 -3.64
N GLU A 435 5.59 6.22 -3.11
CA GLU A 435 6.71 7.17 -3.16
C GLU A 435 7.98 6.64 -2.49
N ASN A 436 7.84 5.77 -1.49
CA ASN A 436 8.96 5.20 -0.73
C ASN A 436 9.26 3.74 -1.08
N THR A 437 8.53 3.14 -2.03
CA THR A 437 8.65 1.73 -2.41
C THR A 437 8.74 1.58 -3.93
N PHE A 438 7.61 1.48 -4.62
CA PHE A 438 7.54 1.24 -6.06
C PHE A 438 8.32 2.28 -6.88
N ASP A 439 8.12 3.56 -6.56
CA ASP A 439 8.79 4.68 -7.24
C ASP A 439 10.30 4.63 -7.01
N THR A 440 10.69 4.27 -5.80
CA THR A 440 12.08 4.12 -5.36
C THR A 440 12.77 2.93 -6.05
N ASP A 441 12.08 1.81 -6.23
CA ASP A 441 12.59 0.65 -6.98
C ASP A 441 12.78 1.00 -8.46
N LEU A 442 11.84 1.73 -9.06
CA LEU A 442 11.91 2.18 -10.44
C LEU A 442 13.11 3.10 -10.68
N TYR A 443 13.30 4.09 -9.80
CA TYR A 443 14.43 5.01 -9.86
C TYR A 443 15.78 4.29 -9.70
N LEU A 444 15.85 3.28 -8.82
CA LEU A 444 17.07 2.49 -8.64
C LEU A 444 17.45 1.70 -9.90
N LEU A 445 16.46 1.18 -10.62
CA LEU A 445 16.68 0.50 -11.91
C LEU A 445 17.10 1.48 -13.01
N GLN A 446 16.52 2.69 -13.06
CA GLN A 446 16.97 3.76 -13.96
C GLN A 446 18.43 4.12 -13.70
N PHE A 447 18.84 4.23 -12.44
CA PHE A 447 20.24 4.44 -12.07
C PHE A 447 21.15 3.28 -12.49
N GLY A 448 20.61 2.05 -12.51
CA GLY A 448 21.25 0.87 -13.08
C GLY A 448 21.69 1.03 -14.53
N PHE A 449 20.87 1.68 -15.38
CA PHE A 449 21.21 1.95 -16.78
C PHE A 449 22.34 2.98 -16.96
N ILE A 450 22.69 3.74 -15.91
CA ILE A 450 23.83 4.66 -15.94
C ILE A 450 25.14 3.92 -15.61
N LEU A 451 25.09 3.04 -14.60
CA LEU A 451 26.27 2.37 -14.06
C LEU A 451 26.65 1.08 -14.77
N LEU A 452 25.68 0.32 -15.26
CA LEU A 452 25.89 -0.97 -15.93
C LEU A 452 25.71 -0.86 -17.44
N ASP A 453 26.18 -1.88 -18.15
CA ASP A 453 25.84 -2.08 -19.55
C ASP A 453 24.32 -2.29 -19.73
N ALA A 454 23.70 -1.44 -20.55
CA ALA A 454 22.26 -1.48 -20.80
C ALA A 454 21.83 -2.82 -21.41
N ASP A 455 22.61 -3.40 -22.31
CA ASP A 455 22.29 -4.70 -22.93
C ASP A 455 22.24 -5.82 -21.87
N ARG A 456 23.16 -5.79 -20.90
CA ARG A 456 23.19 -6.74 -19.77
C ARG A 456 21.98 -6.58 -18.85
N LEU A 457 21.53 -5.34 -18.59
CA LEU A 457 20.38 -5.06 -17.75
C LEU A 457 19.05 -5.42 -18.44
N PHE A 458 18.89 -5.10 -19.74
CA PHE A 458 17.74 -5.55 -20.52
C PHE A 458 17.68 -7.08 -20.62
N THR A 459 18.82 -7.75 -20.84
CA THR A 459 18.88 -9.21 -20.84
C THR A 459 18.44 -9.78 -19.49
N SER A 460 18.81 -9.10 -18.39
CA SER A 460 18.38 -9.47 -17.04
C SER A 460 16.86 -9.33 -16.84
N LEU A 461 16.26 -8.23 -17.33
CA LEU A 461 14.81 -8.04 -17.33
C LEU A 461 14.11 -9.15 -18.13
N LEU A 462 14.55 -9.41 -19.37
CA LEU A 462 13.96 -10.45 -20.23
C LEU A 462 14.02 -11.84 -19.60
N ASP A 463 15.11 -12.18 -18.91
CA ASP A 463 15.30 -13.46 -18.23
C ASP A 463 14.35 -13.60 -17.04
N ARG A 464 14.27 -12.58 -16.18
CA ARG A 464 13.40 -12.62 -14.98
C ARG A 464 11.91 -12.59 -15.35
N PHE A 465 11.53 -11.85 -16.40
CA PHE A 465 10.19 -11.92 -16.99
C PHE A 465 9.90 -13.26 -17.66
N SER A 466 10.90 -14.10 -17.92
CA SER A 466 10.79 -15.33 -18.73
C SER A 466 10.31 -15.08 -20.17
N LEU A 467 10.66 -13.93 -20.74
CA LEU A 467 10.27 -13.50 -22.09
C LEU A 467 11.40 -13.55 -23.12
N LEU A 468 12.61 -13.99 -22.74
CA LEU A 468 13.73 -14.22 -23.66
C LEU A 468 13.35 -15.03 -24.91
N PRO A 469 12.63 -16.17 -24.82
CA PRO A 469 12.25 -16.93 -26.02
C PRO A 469 11.31 -16.15 -26.94
N TRP A 470 10.38 -15.38 -26.36
CA TRP A 470 9.42 -14.57 -27.10
C TRP A 470 10.14 -13.50 -27.93
N PHE A 471 11.02 -12.74 -27.28
CA PHE A 471 11.88 -11.75 -27.95
C PHE A 471 13.09 -12.36 -28.68
N SER A 472 13.06 -13.65 -28.99
CA SER A 472 14.05 -14.35 -29.82
C SER A 472 13.38 -15.14 -30.97
N GLY A 473 12.12 -14.84 -31.28
CA GLY A 473 11.36 -15.49 -32.36
C GLY A 473 10.83 -16.88 -32.02
N LYS A 474 10.73 -17.24 -30.73
CA LYS A 474 10.22 -18.52 -30.23
C LYS A 474 9.09 -18.31 -29.21
N PRO A 475 7.96 -17.69 -29.59
CA PRO A 475 6.89 -17.32 -28.66
C PRO A 475 6.26 -18.52 -27.94
N SER A 476 6.29 -19.72 -28.52
CA SER A 476 5.69 -20.94 -27.95
C SER A 476 6.47 -21.55 -26.77
N GLN A 477 7.63 -20.99 -26.39
CA GLN A 477 8.48 -21.51 -25.30
C GLN A 477 8.31 -20.73 -23.98
N SER A 478 7.24 -19.93 -23.86
CA SER A 478 6.89 -19.18 -22.66
C SER A 478 6.35 -20.10 -21.54
N PRO A 479 6.67 -19.86 -20.25
CA PRO A 479 6.07 -20.60 -19.14
C PRO A 479 4.62 -20.17 -18.84
N TYR A 480 4.16 -19.07 -19.44
CA TYR A 480 2.81 -18.55 -19.30
C TYR A 480 1.90 -19.13 -20.39
N ASP A 481 0.58 -19.12 -20.16
CA ASP A 481 -0.37 -19.38 -21.25
C ASP A 481 -0.35 -18.24 -22.29
N SER A 482 -1.10 -18.38 -23.38
CA SER A 482 -1.07 -17.41 -24.48
C SER A 482 -1.53 -16.00 -24.04
N ALA A 483 -2.61 -15.92 -23.25
CA ALA A 483 -3.18 -14.65 -22.81
C ALA A 483 -2.27 -13.97 -21.77
N GLN A 484 -1.77 -14.74 -20.80
CA GLN A 484 -0.80 -14.30 -19.82
C GLN A 484 0.51 -13.86 -20.49
N THR A 485 0.98 -14.57 -21.51
CA THR A 485 2.20 -14.17 -22.24
C THR A 485 2.04 -12.78 -22.85
N ILE A 486 0.91 -12.50 -23.47
CA ILE A 486 0.61 -11.17 -24.04
C ILE A 486 0.57 -10.11 -22.95
N TYR A 487 -0.15 -10.38 -21.85
CA TYR A 487 -0.22 -9.46 -20.72
C TYR A 487 1.18 -9.17 -20.15
N MET A 488 2.02 -10.19 -19.96
CA MET A 488 3.38 -10.04 -19.46
C MET A 488 4.26 -9.23 -20.42
N VAL A 489 4.09 -9.39 -21.74
CA VAL A 489 4.78 -8.58 -22.76
C VAL A 489 4.33 -7.12 -22.70
N GLU A 490 3.02 -6.86 -22.62
CA GLU A 490 2.46 -5.50 -22.49
C GLU A 490 2.97 -4.78 -21.23
N GLU A 491 2.98 -5.46 -20.08
CA GLU A 491 3.49 -4.89 -18.83
C GLU A 491 5.00 -4.63 -18.89
N MET A 492 5.79 -5.56 -19.45
CA MET A 492 7.22 -5.36 -19.59
C MET A 492 7.53 -4.16 -20.49
N LEU A 493 6.87 -4.06 -21.65
CA LEU A 493 7.04 -2.93 -22.56
C LEU A 493 6.60 -1.61 -21.93
N SER A 494 5.50 -1.61 -21.16
CA SER A 494 5.07 -0.44 -20.36
C SER A 494 6.15 0.00 -19.40
N LEU A 495 6.78 -0.93 -18.66
CA LEU A 495 7.88 -0.62 -17.75
C LEU A 495 9.10 -0.04 -18.48
N LEU A 496 9.45 -0.58 -19.66
CA LEU A 496 10.55 -0.03 -20.46
C LEU A 496 10.26 1.40 -20.92
N ILE A 497 9.00 1.69 -21.26
CA ILE A 497 8.58 3.05 -21.61
C ILE A 497 8.72 3.97 -20.41
N VAL A 498 8.23 3.55 -19.24
CA VAL A 498 8.37 4.33 -18.00
C VAL A 498 9.84 4.57 -17.66
N PHE A 499 10.71 3.56 -17.78
CA PHE A 499 12.13 3.75 -17.51
C PHE A 499 12.74 4.86 -18.38
N ALA A 500 12.33 5.03 -19.63
CA ALA A 500 12.87 6.06 -20.52
C ALA A 500 12.18 7.44 -20.37
N SER A 501 10.88 7.44 -20.06
CA SER A 501 10.02 8.64 -20.06
C SER A 501 9.91 9.33 -18.71
N GLU A 502 9.94 8.59 -17.60
CA GLU A 502 9.87 9.15 -16.26
C GLU A 502 11.19 9.82 -15.87
N ARG A 503 11.24 11.15 -15.89
CA ARG A 503 12.46 11.93 -15.65
C ARG A 503 12.36 12.89 -14.47
N SER A 504 11.33 12.82 -13.63
CA SER A 504 11.12 13.81 -12.55
C SER A 504 12.26 13.82 -11.52
N HIS A 505 12.72 12.65 -11.08
CA HIS A 505 13.87 12.53 -10.19
C HIS A 505 15.18 12.78 -10.93
N ALA A 506 15.36 12.17 -12.11
CA ALA A 506 16.56 12.31 -12.94
C ALA A 506 16.88 13.75 -13.34
N ALA A 507 15.85 14.57 -13.59
CA ALA A 507 15.98 15.99 -13.93
C ALA A 507 15.96 16.92 -12.70
N ASN A 508 15.99 16.37 -11.48
CA ASN A 508 15.95 17.11 -10.21
C ASN A 508 14.79 18.14 -10.14
N LEU A 509 13.57 17.72 -10.49
CA LEU A 509 12.41 18.60 -10.39
C LEU A 509 12.13 18.98 -8.93
N SER A 510 11.76 20.25 -8.72
CA SER A 510 11.31 20.73 -7.43
C SER A 510 10.01 20.03 -7.01
N LEU A 511 9.73 20.01 -5.69
CA LEU A 511 8.48 19.46 -5.17
C LEU A 511 7.25 20.14 -5.80
N GLU A 512 7.33 21.44 -6.09
CA GLU A 512 6.28 22.23 -6.74
C GLU A 512 6.02 21.76 -8.19
N GLU A 513 7.07 21.49 -8.95
CA GLU A 513 6.94 20.97 -10.32
C GLU A 513 6.41 19.54 -10.34
N LYS A 514 6.84 18.69 -9.41
CA LYS A 514 6.30 17.34 -9.23
C LYS A 514 4.81 17.39 -8.89
N THR A 515 4.42 18.24 -7.94
CA THR A 515 3.02 18.48 -7.55
C THR A 515 2.19 18.96 -8.74
N ARG A 516 2.72 19.93 -9.51
CA ARG A 516 2.06 20.43 -10.72
C ARG A 516 1.82 19.32 -11.74
N ARG A 517 2.82 18.47 -11.99
CA ARG A 517 2.71 17.35 -12.91
C ARG A 517 1.65 16.35 -12.45
N GLU A 518 1.64 15.96 -11.18
CA GLU A 518 0.63 15.06 -10.62
C GLU A 518 -0.79 15.61 -10.78
N ILE A 519 -1.01 16.90 -10.52
CA ILE A 519 -2.33 17.53 -10.70
C ILE A 519 -2.75 17.50 -12.17
N ILE A 520 -1.85 17.87 -13.10
CA ILE A 520 -2.14 17.83 -14.55
C ILE A 520 -2.54 16.43 -14.99
N GLN A 521 -1.79 15.41 -14.58
CA GLN A 521 -2.06 14.03 -14.97
C GLN A 521 -3.40 13.55 -14.39
N ASN A 522 -3.66 13.72 -13.10
CA ASN A 522 -4.92 13.28 -12.49
C ASN A 522 -6.14 13.98 -13.11
N LEU A 523 -6.08 15.30 -13.35
CA LEU A 523 -7.17 16.05 -13.98
C LEU A 523 -7.33 15.79 -15.48
N SER A 524 -6.36 15.13 -16.13
CA SER A 524 -6.47 14.70 -17.53
C SER A 524 -7.36 13.48 -17.71
N ILE A 525 -7.57 12.69 -16.65
CA ILE A 525 -8.46 11.52 -16.65
C ILE A 525 -9.92 12.00 -16.60
N ALA A 526 -10.24 12.85 -15.63
CA ALA A 526 -11.57 13.41 -15.43
C ALA A 526 -11.51 14.67 -14.55
N PRO A 527 -12.54 15.54 -14.59
CA PRO A 527 -12.72 16.59 -13.60
C PRO A 527 -12.93 16.00 -12.20
N MET A 528 -12.29 16.56 -11.17
CA MET A 528 -12.29 16.01 -9.81
C MET A 528 -12.56 17.07 -8.74
N ALA A 529 -13.11 16.65 -7.60
CA ALA A 529 -13.19 17.49 -6.40
C ALA A 529 -11.79 17.71 -5.77
N HIS A 530 -11.66 18.73 -4.90
CA HIS A 530 -10.41 18.95 -4.16
C HIS A 530 -10.01 17.75 -3.30
N SER A 531 -10.96 17.21 -2.53
CA SER A 531 -10.75 16.06 -1.64
C SER A 531 -10.40 14.78 -2.41
N GLU A 532 -11.01 14.56 -3.57
CA GLU A 532 -10.72 13.41 -4.43
C GLU A 532 -9.30 13.51 -5.01
N LEU A 533 -8.90 14.70 -5.47
CA LEU A 533 -7.55 14.95 -5.97
C LEU A 533 -6.50 14.76 -4.87
N ALA A 534 -6.77 15.24 -3.65
CA ALA A 534 -5.88 15.08 -2.50
C ALA A 534 -5.68 13.60 -2.12
N LYS A 535 -6.70 12.74 -2.26
CA LYS A 535 -6.60 11.29 -2.03
C LYS A 535 -5.76 10.56 -3.09
N LYS A 536 -5.68 11.08 -4.33
CA LYS A 536 -4.94 10.45 -5.46
C LYS A 536 -3.45 10.82 -5.52
N ILE A 537 -3.04 11.84 -4.77
CA ILE A 537 -1.67 12.38 -4.74
C ILE A 537 -1.05 12.10 -3.36
N THR A 538 0.28 11.95 -3.30
CA THR A 538 0.99 11.61 -2.05
C THR A 538 0.85 12.68 -0.96
N GLU A 539 0.97 12.26 0.31
CA GLU A 539 0.93 13.14 1.51
C GLU A 539 1.94 14.29 1.39
N SER A 540 3.14 14.00 0.89
CA SER A 540 4.21 14.98 0.70
C SER A 540 3.86 16.13 -0.27
N MET A 541 2.97 15.88 -1.22
CA MET A 541 2.55 16.84 -2.24
C MET A 541 1.21 17.51 -1.91
N SER A 542 0.26 16.76 -1.32
CA SER A 542 -1.04 17.32 -0.89
C SER A 542 -0.89 18.26 0.31
N GLU A 543 0.04 17.99 1.23
CA GLU A 543 0.36 18.89 2.37
C GLU A 543 1.30 20.04 1.98
N ASN A 544 1.67 20.16 0.71
CA ASN A 544 2.53 21.26 0.25
C ASN A 544 1.80 22.59 0.45
N ALA A 545 2.46 23.56 1.10
CA ALA A 545 1.92 24.89 1.34
C ALA A 545 1.47 25.64 0.06
N LYS A 546 2.01 25.26 -1.12
CA LYS A 546 1.63 25.84 -2.42
C LYS A 546 0.64 24.99 -3.22
N PHE A 547 0.10 23.90 -2.67
CA PHE A 547 -0.81 23.00 -3.38
C PHE A 547 -2.00 23.75 -4.01
N ASP A 548 -2.73 24.52 -3.21
CA ASP A 548 -3.91 25.26 -3.70
C ASP A 548 -3.55 26.34 -4.73
N GLN A 549 -2.39 26.98 -4.57
CA GLN A 549 -1.89 27.93 -5.56
C GLN A 549 -1.66 27.23 -6.90
N ILE A 550 -0.92 26.11 -6.90
CA ILE A 550 -0.62 25.33 -8.11
C ILE A 550 -1.91 24.80 -8.73
N LEU A 551 -2.87 24.32 -7.93
CA LEU A 551 -4.17 23.86 -8.43
C LEU A 551 -4.93 24.98 -9.16
N SER A 552 -4.94 26.20 -8.60
CA SER A 552 -5.58 27.36 -9.24
C SER A 552 -4.87 27.82 -10.52
N GLU A 553 -3.55 27.60 -10.61
CA GLU A 553 -2.75 27.86 -11.81
C GLU A 553 -3.14 26.91 -12.94
N VAL A 554 -3.27 25.61 -12.67
CA VAL A 554 -3.47 24.59 -13.72
C VAL A 554 -4.92 24.27 -14.04
N ALA A 555 -5.84 24.49 -13.10
CA ALA A 555 -7.23 24.08 -13.23
C ALA A 555 -8.21 25.25 -13.16
N LYS A 556 -9.36 25.08 -13.81
CA LYS A 556 -10.52 25.96 -13.70
C LYS A 556 -11.51 25.34 -12.73
N PHE A 557 -11.91 26.10 -11.71
CA PHE A 557 -12.95 25.68 -10.78
C PHE A 557 -14.33 25.84 -11.42
N LYS A 558 -15.12 24.77 -11.42
CA LYS A 558 -16.54 24.74 -11.75
C LYS A 558 -17.33 24.65 -10.45
N ALA A 559 -18.14 25.69 -10.18
CA ALA A 559 -19.01 25.71 -9.02
C ALA A 559 -20.08 24.61 -9.12
N PRO A 560 -20.55 24.06 -7.99
CA PRO A 560 -21.61 23.06 -7.98
C PRO A 560 -22.91 23.63 -8.58
N ASP A 561 -23.55 22.86 -9.46
CA ASP A 561 -24.77 23.28 -10.16
C ASP A 561 -26.05 23.05 -9.31
N GLY A 562 -25.94 22.36 -8.16
CA GLY A 562 -27.07 22.05 -7.25
C GLY A 562 -26.66 21.82 -5.78
N LEU A 563 -27.65 21.61 -4.90
CA LEU A 563 -27.46 21.44 -3.45
C LEU A 563 -26.73 20.14 -3.04
N ILE A 564 -26.72 19.13 -3.91
CA ILE A 564 -26.05 17.83 -3.72
C ILE A 564 -24.73 17.77 -4.50
N ASP A 565 -24.48 18.75 -5.38
CA ASP A 565 -23.30 18.80 -6.22
C ASP A 565 -22.13 19.43 -5.45
N HIS A 566 -20.90 19.05 -5.79
CA HIS A 566 -19.69 19.61 -5.22
C HIS A 566 -18.88 20.32 -6.31
N GLY A 567 -18.08 21.31 -5.91
CA GLY A 567 -17.23 22.03 -6.86
C GLY A 567 -16.15 21.12 -7.44
N THR A 568 -15.97 21.16 -8.76
CA THR A 568 -14.99 20.33 -9.48
C THR A 568 -13.94 21.18 -10.16
N TYR A 569 -12.76 20.60 -10.36
CA TYR A 569 -11.63 21.22 -11.04
C TYR A 569 -11.43 20.57 -12.41
N GLU A 570 -11.39 21.39 -13.46
CA GLU A 570 -11.15 20.97 -14.84
C GLU A 570 -9.79 21.48 -15.33
N LEU A 571 -9.01 20.65 -16.02
CA LEU A 571 -7.71 21.03 -16.55
C LEU A 571 -7.83 22.15 -17.61
N LYS A 572 -7.02 23.21 -17.48
CA LYS A 572 -7.01 24.29 -18.48
C LYS A 572 -6.40 23.81 -19.81
N PRO A 573 -6.91 24.26 -20.98
CA PRO A 573 -6.40 23.85 -22.30
C PRO A 573 -4.90 24.13 -22.53
N GLU A 574 -4.34 25.12 -21.84
CA GLU A 574 -2.92 25.48 -21.90
C GLU A 574 -1.99 24.33 -21.49
N TYR A 575 -2.47 23.40 -20.65
CA TYR A 575 -1.70 22.27 -20.14
C TYR A 575 -1.97 20.95 -20.87
N TYR A 576 -2.81 20.93 -21.92
CA TYR A 576 -3.06 19.71 -22.69
C TYR A 576 -1.80 19.15 -23.37
N SER A 577 -0.82 20.02 -23.66
CA SER A 577 0.47 19.60 -24.22
C SER A 577 1.34 18.81 -23.25
N ASP A 578 1.06 18.89 -21.95
CA ASP A 578 1.86 18.33 -20.85
C ASP A 578 1.27 17.00 -20.33
N ILE A 579 0.15 16.55 -20.89
CA ILE A 579 -0.45 15.25 -20.60
C ILE A 579 0.48 14.16 -21.12
N ASP A 580 0.81 13.22 -20.24
CA ASP A 580 1.65 12.06 -20.54
C ASP A 580 0.80 10.78 -20.46
N PRO A 581 0.37 10.19 -21.59
CA PRO A 581 -0.44 8.98 -21.58
C PRO A 581 0.31 7.77 -21.00
N HIS A 582 1.65 7.80 -20.92
CA HIS A 582 2.46 6.76 -20.29
C HIS A 582 2.90 7.14 -18.87
N PHE A 583 2.15 8.04 -18.21
CA PHE A 583 2.41 8.40 -16.82
C PHE A 583 2.45 7.16 -15.93
N TRP A 584 3.57 6.98 -15.23
CA TRP A 584 3.91 5.81 -14.44
C TRP A 584 2.93 5.40 -13.32
N HIS A 585 2.09 6.32 -12.82
CA HIS A 585 1.05 6.01 -11.83
C HIS A 585 -0.31 5.69 -12.47
N TYR A 586 -0.45 5.77 -13.79
CA TYR A 586 -1.66 5.34 -14.46
C TYR A 586 -1.86 3.83 -14.40
N THR A 587 -3.12 3.45 -14.20
CA THR A 587 -3.59 2.12 -14.52
C THR A 587 -3.73 1.97 -16.05
N ARG A 588 -3.92 0.74 -16.52
CA ARG A 588 -4.20 0.51 -17.94
C ARG A 588 -5.45 1.28 -18.40
N ASN A 589 -6.50 1.27 -17.57
CA ASN A 589 -7.76 1.97 -17.85
C ASN A 589 -7.52 3.48 -17.93
N ASN A 590 -6.78 4.05 -16.97
CA ASN A 590 -6.46 5.48 -16.99
C ASN A 590 -5.72 5.88 -18.28
N ARG A 591 -4.80 5.04 -18.77
CA ARG A 591 -4.12 5.30 -20.05
C ARG A 591 -5.10 5.29 -21.22
N GLU A 592 -5.98 4.28 -21.30
CA GLU A 592 -6.99 4.20 -22.37
C GLU A 592 -7.93 5.42 -22.35
N ASP A 593 -8.33 5.89 -21.15
CA ASP A 593 -9.15 7.09 -20.97
C ASP A 593 -8.41 8.37 -21.42
N VAL A 594 -7.14 8.52 -21.02
CA VAL A 594 -6.31 9.68 -21.38
C VAL A 594 -5.99 9.70 -22.87
N GLU A 595 -5.70 8.56 -23.49
CA GLU A 595 -5.50 8.45 -24.94
C GLU A 595 -6.77 8.82 -25.71
N ALA A 596 -7.94 8.38 -25.24
CA ALA A 596 -9.23 8.77 -25.81
C ALA A 596 -9.47 10.28 -25.69
N GLU A 597 -9.11 10.90 -24.57
CA GLU A 597 -9.24 12.34 -24.39
C GLU A 597 -8.27 13.13 -25.28
N LEU A 598 -7.01 12.71 -25.38
CA LEU A 598 -6.03 13.29 -26.31
C LEU A 598 -6.50 13.18 -27.77
N GLN A 599 -7.12 12.07 -28.14
CA GLN A 599 -7.69 11.91 -29.49
C GLN A 599 -8.84 12.90 -29.73
N LYS A 600 -9.69 13.16 -28.73
CA LYS A 600 -10.77 14.17 -28.84
C LYS A 600 -10.20 15.57 -29.00
N ILE A 601 -9.17 15.92 -28.22
CA ILE A 601 -8.48 17.22 -28.31
C ILE A 601 -7.88 17.38 -29.71
N TRP A 602 -7.16 16.38 -30.20
CA TRP A 602 -6.56 16.40 -31.53
C TRP A 602 -7.61 16.55 -32.64
N LYS A 603 -8.75 15.85 -32.56
CA LYS A 603 -9.85 15.99 -33.54
C LYS A 603 -10.35 17.44 -33.61
N LYS A 604 -10.59 18.07 -32.46
CA LYS A 604 -11.00 19.49 -32.39
C LYS A 604 -9.95 20.42 -33.01
N GLU A 605 -8.67 20.15 -32.79
CA GLU A 605 -7.58 20.93 -33.40
C GLU A 605 -7.52 20.78 -34.94
N GLN A 606 -7.74 19.57 -35.46
CA GLN A 606 -7.78 19.34 -36.91
C GLN A 606 -8.99 20.01 -37.56
N GLU A 607 -10.16 19.91 -36.92
CA GLU A 607 -11.38 20.60 -37.34
C GLU A 607 -11.18 22.12 -37.36
N ALA A 608 -10.51 22.68 -36.33
CA ALA A 608 -10.16 24.10 -36.29
C ALA A 608 -9.17 24.51 -37.40
N LYS A 609 -8.31 23.58 -37.86
CA LYS A 609 -7.38 23.77 -38.99
C LYS A 609 -8.02 23.50 -40.36
N GLY A 610 -9.27 23.05 -40.42
CA GLY A 610 -9.97 22.69 -41.66
C GLY A 610 -9.43 21.44 -42.34
N LEU A 611 -8.70 20.58 -41.61
CA LEU A 611 -8.15 19.33 -42.12
C LEU A 611 -9.08 18.15 -41.78
N PRO A 612 -9.21 17.14 -42.66
CA PRO A 612 -10.01 15.96 -42.36
C PRO A 612 -9.40 15.17 -41.20
N ALA A 613 -10.14 15.04 -40.10
CA ALA A 613 -9.73 14.28 -38.92
C ALA A 613 -10.03 12.79 -39.12
N VAL A 614 -9.19 12.07 -39.88
CA VAL A 614 -9.26 10.60 -39.98
C VAL A 614 -8.69 10.00 -38.70
N ALA A 615 -9.42 9.11 -38.04
CA ALA A 615 -9.01 8.55 -36.74
C ALA A 615 -7.65 7.82 -36.81
N ASP A 616 -7.39 7.11 -37.90
CA ASP A 616 -6.14 6.38 -38.17
C ASP A 616 -4.91 7.31 -38.33
N ASP A 617 -5.13 8.62 -38.42
CA ASP A 617 -4.06 9.60 -38.53
C ASP A 617 -3.49 10.02 -37.17
N PHE A 618 -4.21 9.73 -36.08
CA PHE A 618 -3.82 10.11 -34.74
C PHE A 618 -2.77 9.15 -34.16
N PHE A 619 -1.67 9.71 -33.68
CA PHE A 619 -0.73 9.01 -32.81
C PHE A 619 0.00 10.02 -31.93
N ILE A 620 0.47 9.55 -30.77
CA ILE A 620 1.19 10.38 -29.81
C ILE A 620 2.68 10.34 -30.14
N VAL A 621 3.28 11.52 -30.30
CA VAL A 621 4.74 11.66 -30.43
C VAL A 621 5.33 11.78 -29.01
N PRO A 622 6.32 10.95 -28.62
CA PRO A 622 6.91 11.04 -27.30
C PRO A 622 7.54 12.42 -27.05
N LYS A 623 7.31 12.96 -25.85
CA LYS A 623 7.95 14.20 -25.38
C LYS A 623 8.81 13.89 -24.17
N LEU A 624 10.10 13.73 -24.40
CA LEU A 624 11.05 13.44 -23.34
C LEU A 624 11.60 14.74 -22.77
N ARG A 625 11.46 14.93 -21.46
CA ARG A 625 12.06 16.09 -20.78
C ARG A 625 13.58 16.02 -20.89
N ARG A 626 14.21 17.14 -21.28
CA ARG A 626 15.66 17.24 -21.33
C ARG A 626 16.25 17.26 -19.92
N ILE A 627 17.31 16.48 -19.71
CA ILE A 627 18.10 16.43 -18.47
C ILE A 627 19.35 17.28 -18.68
N GLU A 628 19.53 18.33 -17.87
CA GLU A 628 20.59 19.33 -18.06
C GLU A 628 21.88 19.01 -17.30
N SER A 629 21.78 18.37 -16.13
CA SER A 629 22.90 18.13 -15.20
C SER A 629 22.73 16.84 -14.41
N GLY A 630 23.81 16.40 -13.73
CA GLY A 630 23.81 15.22 -12.89
C GLY A 630 24.11 13.90 -13.62
N PRO A 631 24.08 12.76 -12.92
CA PRO A 631 24.47 11.46 -13.47
C PRO A 631 23.59 10.96 -14.62
N PHE A 632 22.38 11.49 -14.81
CA PHE A 632 21.40 11.04 -15.80
C PHE A 632 21.50 11.75 -17.16
N VAL A 633 22.46 12.66 -17.38
CA VAL A 633 22.60 13.40 -18.64
C VAL A 633 22.67 12.50 -19.89
N ARG A 634 23.19 11.27 -19.72
CA ARG A 634 23.34 10.24 -20.77
C ARG A 634 22.35 9.08 -20.65
N MET A 635 21.27 9.26 -19.90
CA MET A 635 20.27 8.21 -19.66
C MET A 635 19.67 7.66 -20.96
N GLY A 636 19.56 8.49 -21.99
CA GLY A 636 19.09 8.12 -23.31
C GLY A 636 19.91 7.03 -24.00
N ASN A 637 21.16 6.78 -23.59
CA ASN A 637 21.98 5.70 -24.12
C ASN A 637 21.30 4.32 -24.03
N MET A 638 20.42 4.11 -23.03
CA MET A 638 19.64 2.87 -22.93
C MET A 638 18.73 2.63 -24.14
N LEU A 639 18.25 3.70 -24.80
CA LEU A 639 17.39 3.62 -25.99
C LEU A 639 18.16 3.19 -27.25
N HIS A 640 19.49 3.22 -27.21
CA HIS A 640 20.37 2.78 -28.29
C HIS A 640 20.93 1.36 -28.05
N SER A 641 20.44 0.65 -27.03
CA SER A 641 20.76 -0.75 -26.77
C SER A 641 20.40 -1.67 -27.94
N ARG A 642 21.28 -2.62 -28.26
CA ARG A 642 21.00 -3.64 -29.28
C ARG A 642 19.94 -4.65 -28.80
N ILE A 643 19.88 -4.92 -27.49
CA ILE A 643 18.82 -5.74 -26.91
C ILE A 643 17.47 -5.02 -26.99
N LEU A 644 17.41 -3.71 -26.79
CA LEU A 644 16.17 -2.96 -27.01
C LEU A 644 15.72 -3.03 -28.48
N LEU A 645 16.66 -2.95 -29.43
CA LEU A 645 16.35 -3.19 -30.85
C LEU A 645 15.78 -4.60 -31.08
N GLN A 646 16.38 -5.62 -30.46
CA GLN A 646 15.86 -6.99 -30.52
C GLN A 646 14.43 -7.08 -29.96
N ILE A 647 14.14 -6.38 -28.86
CA ILE A 647 12.81 -6.29 -28.26
C ILE A 647 11.81 -5.68 -29.24
N ILE A 648 12.14 -4.53 -29.84
CA ILE A 648 11.30 -3.85 -30.83
C ILE A 648 11.05 -4.73 -32.06
N PHE A 649 12.12 -5.34 -32.57
CA PHE A 649 12.06 -6.19 -33.76
C PHE A 649 11.12 -7.39 -33.58
N TYR A 650 11.35 -8.21 -32.55
CA TYR A 650 10.53 -9.39 -32.32
C TYR A 650 9.13 -9.04 -31.82
N GLY A 651 8.97 -7.90 -31.14
CA GLY A 651 7.65 -7.33 -30.83
C GLY A 651 6.79 -7.15 -32.08
N LEU A 652 7.33 -6.47 -33.09
CA LEU A 652 6.65 -6.27 -34.37
C LEU A 652 6.50 -7.58 -35.17
N TRP A 653 7.56 -8.39 -35.22
CA TRP A 653 7.55 -9.62 -36.00
C TRP A 653 6.54 -10.66 -35.50
N ASN A 654 6.50 -10.89 -34.18
CA ASN A 654 5.61 -11.88 -33.58
C ASN A 654 4.14 -11.49 -33.76
N VAL A 655 3.81 -10.20 -33.65
CA VAL A 655 2.45 -9.72 -33.89
C VAL A 655 2.08 -9.84 -35.37
N LYS A 656 2.98 -9.45 -36.29
CA LYS A 656 2.75 -9.58 -37.74
C LYS A 656 2.56 -11.03 -38.19
N SER A 657 3.30 -11.97 -37.59
CA SER A 657 3.33 -13.37 -38.03
C SER A 657 2.25 -14.24 -37.38
N SER A 658 1.67 -13.78 -36.25
CA SER A 658 0.62 -14.52 -35.56
C SER A 658 -0.75 -14.26 -36.21
N ASN A 659 -1.38 -15.31 -36.73
CA ASN A 659 -2.78 -15.25 -37.19
C ASN A 659 -3.80 -15.42 -36.05
N THR A 660 -3.35 -15.63 -34.80
CA THR A 660 -4.23 -16.08 -33.70
C THR A 660 -4.38 -15.05 -32.58
N VAL A 661 -3.39 -14.18 -32.35
CA VAL A 661 -3.52 -13.08 -31.39
C VAL A 661 -2.73 -11.87 -31.84
N VAL A 662 -3.44 -10.75 -32.02
CA VAL A 662 -2.90 -9.44 -32.36
C VAL A 662 -3.26 -8.53 -31.19
N SER A 663 -2.28 -8.19 -30.35
CA SER A 663 -2.43 -7.10 -29.39
C SER A 663 -1.90 -5.84 -30.07
N ASP A 664 -2.81 -4.93 -30.42
CA ASP A 664 -2.46 -3.62 -30.96
C ASP A 664 -1.61 -2.85 -29.94
N THR A 665 -1.89 -2.99 -28.65
CA THR A 665 -1.12 -2.38 -27.56
C THR A 665 0.36 -2.73 -27.60
N ILE A 666 0.72 -4.00 -27.87
CA ILE A 666 2.13 -4.40 -28.00
C ILE A 666 2.78 -3.60 -29.11
N VAL A 667 2.16 -3.57 -30.29
CA VAL A 667 2.69 -2.88 -31.48
C VAL A 667 2.83 -1.39 -31.22
N GLU A 668 1.84 -0.79 -30.60
CA GLU A 668 1.87 0.62 -30.24
C GLU A 668 3.03 0.96 -29.31
N GLN A 669 3.28 0.13 -28.30
CA GLN A 669 4.36 0.29 -27.33
C GLN A 669 5.75 0.10 -27.94
N VAL A 670 5.96 -0.94 -28.79
CA VAL A 670 7.27 -1.10 -29.45
C VAL A 670 7.55 0.00 -30.46
N LEU A 671 6.53 0.50 -31.18
CA LEU A 671 6.69 1.68 -32.04
C LEU A 671 6.96 2.94 -31.20
N TYR A 672 6.30 3.11 -30.04
CA TYR A 672 6.55 4.23 -29.13
C TYR A 672 7.99 4.22 -28.57
N LEU A 673 8.52 3.04 -28.21
CA LEU A 673 9.92 2.86 -27.82
C LEU A 673 10.89 3.24 -28.95
N ALA A 674 10.61 2.83 -30.19
CA ALA A 674 11.40 3.22 -31.36
C ALA A 674 11.35 4.73 -31.59
N MET A 675 10.19 5.36 -31.42
CA MET A 675 10.05 6.82 -31.51
C MET A 675 10.85 7.53 -30.41
N MET A 676 10.82 7.04 -29.17
CA MET A 676 11.61 7.60 -28.07
C MET A 676 13.11 7.57 -28.38
N ALA A 677 13.60 6.48 -28.95
CA ALA A 677 15.00 6.37 -29.37
C ALA A 677 15.42 7.37 -30.47
N LEU A 678 14.46 7.90 -31.23
CA LEU A 678 14.70 8.87 -32.31
C LEU A 678 14.55 10.33 -31.87
N VAL A 679 13.74 10.61 -30.83
CA VAL A 679 13.52 11.98 -30.30
C VAL A 679 14.39 12.33 -29.10
N ASP A 680 14.98 11.34 -28.43
CA ASP A 680 15.78 11.61 -27.24
C ASP A 680 17.03 12.44 -27.57
N GLU A 681 17.29 13.46 -26.75
CA GLU A 681 18.46 14.34 -26.85
C GLU A 681 19.54 14.04 -25.80
N ASN A 682 19.24 13.19 -24.81
CA ASN A 682 20.10 12.86 -23.67
C ASN A 682 20.95 11.61 -23.92
N ASN A 683 21.58 11.54 -25.09
CA ASN A 683 22.41 10.40 -25.51
C ASN A 683 23.68 10.85 -26.24
N ASP A 684 24.66 9.94 -26.31
CA ASP A 684 25.96 10.18 -26.95
C ASP A 684 25.92 10.03 -28.49
N TYR A 685 24.76 9.68 -29.07
CA TYR A 685 24.63 9.22 -30.47
C TYR A 685 24.00 10.25 -31.41
N VAL A 686 23.23 11.22 -30.89
CA VAL A 686 22.41 12.16 -31.68
C VAL A 686 23.08 13.53 -31.93
N SER A 687 24.12 13.94 -31.18
CA SER A 687 24.64 15.33 -31.23
C SER A 687 25.52 15.71 -32.46
N PRO A 688 25.51 16.97 -32.94
CA PRO A 688 26.29 17.49 -34.06
C PRO A 688 27.65 18.11 -33.64
N SER A 689 28.67 17.98 -34.49
CA SER A 689 29.84 18.88 -34.63
C SER A 689 31.12 18.73 -33.76
N SER A 690 31.29 17.68 -32.95
CA SER A 690 32.63 17.45 -32.35
C SER A 690 32.93 15.97 -32.11
N ASN A 691 33.41 15.28 -33.15
CA ASN A 691 34.29 14.14 -32.95
C ASN A 691 35.73 14.59 -33.23
N PRO A 692 36.66 14.52 -32.28
CA PRO A 692 38.09 14.79 -32.52
C PRO A 692 38.75 13.73 -33.43
N ASP A 693 38.13 12.56 -33.56
CA ASP A 693 38.71 11.40 -34.24
C ASP A 693 37.96 11.10 -35.55
N GLY A 694 38.43 11.73 -36.64
CA GLY A 694 38.64 11.19 -38.00
C GLY A 694 37.65 10.26 -38.74
N TRP A 695 36.48 9.89 -38.22
CA TRP A 695 35.51 9.05 -38.94
C TRP A 695 34.51 9.93 -39.69
N ASP A 696 34.47 9.82 -41.02
CA ASP A 696 33.47 10.50 -41.86
C ASP A 696 32.07 9.94 -41.57
N ARG A 697 31.26 10.74 -40.85
CA ARG A 697 29.88 10.43 -40.46
C ARG A 697 28.99 10.08 -41.66
N GLU A 698 29.33 10.59 -42.84
CA GLU A 698 28.60 10.37 -44.08
C GLU A 698 28.84 9.01 -44.75
N GLU A 699 29.96 8.33 -44.46
CA GLU A 699 30.37 7.10 -45.18
C GLU A 699 30.10 5.82 -44.39
N TYR A 700 30.18 5.85 -43.05
CA TYR A 700 30.11 4.63 -42.23
C TYR A 700 29.03 4.60 -41.15
N GLY A 701 28.28 5.68 -40.90
CA GLY A 701 27.28 5.76 -39.81
C GLY A 701 27.88 5.68 -38.40
N MET A 702 27.13 6.14 -37.38
CA MET A 702 27.54 6.00 -35.96
C MET A 702 26.81 4.81 -35.32
N PRO A 703 27.49 3.98 -34.51
CA PRO A 703 26.83 2.89 -33.79
C PRO A 703 25.74 3.46 -32.88
N GLY A 704 24.50 2.98 -33.00
CA GLY A 704 23.32 3.46 -32.25
C GLY A 704 22.02 2.95 -32.89
N PHE A 705 20.85 3.31 -32.32
CA PHE A 705 19.54 2.82 -32.78
C PHE A 705 19.35 2.83 -34.31
N VAL A 706 19.59 3.96 -34.99
CA VAL A 706 19.42 4.10 -36.45
C VAL A 706 20.34 3.16 -37.24
N TRP A 707 21.59 3.03 -36.81
CA TRP A 707 22.56 2.14 -37.40
C TRP A 707 22.16 0.68 -37.20
N TYR A 708 21.91 0.26 -35.96
CA TYR A 708 21.53 -1.11 -35.65
C TYR A 708 20.22 -1.50 -36.34
N ALA A 709 19.23 -0.61 -36.41
CA ALA A 709 17.98 -0.85 -37.14
C ALA A 709 18.18 -1.13 -38.63
N SER A 710 19.29 -0.66 -39.20
CA SER A 710 19.64 -0.79 -40.61
C SER A 710 20.62 -1.93 -40.88
N THR A 711 21.46 -2.31 -39.92
CA THR A 711 22.53 -3.31 -40.09
C THR A 711 22.24 -4.66 -39.44
N ASP A 712 21.58 -4.67 -38.28
CA ASP A 712 21.47 -5.88 -37.47
C ASP A 712 20.32 -6.75 -38.00
N GLY A 713 20.70 -7.88 -38.61
CA GLY A 713 19.77 -8.85 -39.15
C GLY A 713 19.30 -9.84 -38.09
N PHE A 714 17.99 -9.98 -37.92
CA PHE A 714 17.38 -10.94 -37.02
C PHE A 714 16.76 -12.10 -37.81
N ALA A 715 16.93 -13.32 -37.29
CA ALA A 715 16.43 -14.52 -37.93
C ALA A 715 14.91 -14.62 -37.79
N VAL A 716 14.22 -14.74 -38.92
CA VAL A 716 12.78 -14.89 -39.01
C VAL A 716 12.39 -16.05 -39.89
N MET A 717 11.22 -16.65 -39.65
CA MET A 717 10.68 -17.70 -40.50
C MET A 717 9.89 -17.06 -41.64
N ALA A 718 10.46 -17.04 -42.85
CA ALA A 718 9.80 -16.47 -44.03
C ALA A 718 8.65 -17.36 -44.53
N ASN A 719 8.82 -18.68 -44.42
CA ASN A 719 7.85 -19.75 -44.69
C ASN A 719 8.10 -20.92 -43.73
N GLU A 720 7.28 -21.97 -43.71
CA GLU A 720 7.45 -23.16 -42.82
C GLU A 720 8.85 -23.81 -42.91
N LEU A 721 9.58 -23.59 -44.00
CA LEU A 721 10.86 -24.24 -44.31
C LEU A 721 12.07 -23.29 -44.43
N GLU A 722 11.86 -21.97 -44.55
CA GLU A 722 12.94 -21.02 -44.88
C GLU A 722 13.16 -19.97 -43.77
N ARG A 723 14.43 -19.81 -43.37
CA ARG A 723 14.88 -18.77 -42.45
C ARG A 723 15.54 -17.64 -43.23
N GLU A 724 15.02 -16.43 -43.06
CA GLU A 724 15.60 -15.20 -43.61
C GLU A 724 16.18 -14.37 -42.46
N HIS A 725 17.23 -13.59 -42.72
CA HIS A 725 17.66 -12.53 -41.80
C HIS A 725 17.17 -11.18 -42.33
N ILE A 726 16.34 -10.50 -41.55
CA ILE A 726 15.81 -9.19 -41.91
C ILE A 726 16.16 -8.15 -40.83
N THR A 727 16.35 -6.90 -41.26
CA THR A 727 16.63 -5.77 -40.36
C THR A 727 15.32 -5.11 -39.93
N LEU A 728 15.35 -4.31 -38.85
CA LEU A 728 14.18 -3.57 -38.40
C LEU A 728 13.66 -2.63 -39.49
N LEU A 729 14.54 -1.91 -40.20
CA LEU A 729 14.17 -1.04 -41.31
C LEU A 729 13.37 -1.80 -42.37
N ARG A 730 13.86 -2.97 -42.82
CA ARG A 730 13.14 -3.80 -43.80
C ARG A 730 11.81 -4.31 -43.27
N LEU A 731 11.72 -4.66 -41.98
CA LEU A 731 10.46 -5.06 -41.35
C LEU A 731 9.43 -3.92 -41.36
N LEU A 732 9.84 -2.69 -41.04
CA LEU A 732 8.98 -1.50 -41.08
C LEU A 732 8.44 -1.24 -42.49
N LEU A 733 9.29 -1.32 -43.52
CA LEU A 733 8.85 -1.19 -44.92
C LEU A 733 7.81 -2.26 -45.29
N ARG A 734 8.05 -3.53 -44.91
CA ARG A 734 7.09 -4.64 -45.11
C ARG A 734 5.79 -4.47 -44.30
N ILE A 735 5.75 -3.69 -43.22
CA ILE A 735 4.52 -3.38 -42.48
C ILE A 735 3.73 -2.30 -43.22
N ILE A 736 4.43 -1.30 -43.77
CA ILE A 736 3.81 -0.20 -44.53
C ILE A 736 3.18 -0.70 -45.84
N GLU A 737 3.69 -1.78 -46.43
CA GLU A 737 3.10 -2.43 -47.61
C GLU A 737 1.88 -3.30 -47.28
N ASP A 738 1.70 -3.70 -46.02
CA ASP A 738 0.59 -4.55 -45.62
C ASP A 738 -0.69 -3.74 -45.40
N SER A 739 -1.65 -3.90 -46.31
CA SER A 739 -2.97 -3.23 -46.24
C SER A 739 -3.76 -3.52 -44.97
N ARG A 740 -3.48 -4.65 -44.27
CA ARG A 740 -4.17 -5.02 -43.01
C ARG A 740 -3.72 -4.16 -41.84
N LEU A 741 -2.53 -3.56 -41.93
CA LEU A 741 -1.89 -2.76 -40.87
C LEU A 741 -1.91 -1.27 -41.19
N SER A 742 -2.90 -0.81 -41.96
CA SER A 742 -3.03 0.57 -42.44
C SER A 742 -3.05 1.62 -41.32
N HIS A 743 -3.67 1.30 -40.18
CA HIS A 743 -3.69 2.15 -38.98
C HIS A 743 -2.29 2.44 -38.39
N LEU A 744 -1.28 1.61 -38.71
CA LEU A 744 0.11 1.80 -38.25
C LEU A 744 0.97 2.55 -39.27
N HIS A 745 0.52 2.70 -40.52
CA HIS A 745 1.35 3.18 -41.62
C HIS A 745 1.95 4.56 -41.33
N LYS A 746 1.18 5.48 -40.73
CA LYS A 746 1.68 6.82 -40.40
C LYS A 746 2.79 6.80 -39.37
N ARG A 747 2.65 5.99 -38.31
CA ARG A 747 3.64 5.85 -37.25
C ARG A 747 4.92 5.19 -37.78
N CYS A 748 4.78 4.11 -38.56
CA CYS A 748 5.91 3.47 -39.23
C CYS A 748 6.61 4.41 -40.22
N LEU A 749 5.85 5.18 -41.01
CA LEU A 749 6.42 6.16 -41.94
C LEU A 749 7.17 7.28 -41.22
N TRP A 750 6.64 7.75 -40.08
CA TRP A 750 7.32 8.71 -39.22
C TRP A 750 8.69 8.18 -38.77
N ILE A 751 8.75 6.92 -38.30
CA ILE A 751 10.02 6.27 -37.88
C ILE A 751 10.97 6.12 -39.07
N VAL A 752 10.49 5.64 -40.22
CA VAL A 752 11.30 5.46 -41.43
C VAL A 752 11.87 6.79 -41.93
N ASN A 753 11.10 7.87 -41.90
CA ASN A 753 11.59 9.19 -42.30
C ASN A 753 12.68 9.70 -41.34
N HIS A 754 12.55 9.49 -40.03
CA HIS A 754 13.61 9.88 -39.07
C HIS A 754 14.87 9.01 -39.24
N ILE A 755 14.71 7.72 -39.53
CA ILE A 755 15.83 6.84 -39.90
C ILE A 755 16.49 7.32 -41.20
N GLU A 756 15.73 7.79 -42.19
CA GLU A 756 16.26 8.37 -43.43
C GLU A 756 17.06 9.65 -43.16
N GLU A 757 16.55 10.56 -42.33
CA GLU A 757 17.20 11.82 -41.99
C GLU A 757 18.57 11.59 -41.30
N GLN A 758 18.61 10.66 -40.34
CA GLN A 758 19.77 10.38 -39.49
C GLN A 758 20.68 9.24 -40.01
N GLY A 759 20.24 8.50 -41.03
CA GLY A 759 20.90 7.30 -41.56
C GLY A 759 22.05 7.56 -42.54
N SER A 760 22.79 6.50 -42.88
CA SER A 760 23.90 6.53 -43.84
C SER A 760 23.41 6.74 -45.29
N LYS A 761 24.34 6.96 -46.23
CA LYS A 761 24.03 7.09 -47.66
C LYS A 761 23.30 5.86 -48.20
N GLU A 762 23.70 4.66 -47.79
CA GLU A 762 23.07 3.39 -48.18
C GLU A 762 21.62 3.31 -47.70
N VAL A 763 21.34 3.75 -46.47
CA VAL A 763 19.98 3.78 -45.90
C VAL A 763 19.09 4.74 -46.67
N LYS A 764 19.60 5.95 -46.98
CA LYS A 764 18.90 6.95 -47.80
C LYS A 764 18.62 6.42 -49.21
N HIS A 765 19.58 5.74 -49.83
CA HIS A 765 19.37 5.09 -51.13
C HIS A 765 18.33 3.97 -51.08
N LEU A 766 18.34 3.14 -50.03
CA LEU A 766 17.37 2.06 -49.87
C LEU A 766 15.94 2.60 -49.70
N ILE A 767 15.76 3.63 -48.87
CA ILE A 767 14.44 4.24 -48.60
C ILE A 767 13.94 5.00 -49.84
N SER A 768 14.80 5.74 -50.53
CA SER A 768 14.42 6.43 -51.78
C SER A 768 14.02 5.46 -52.89
N ALA A 769 14.78 4.38 -53.11
CA ALA A 769 14.42 3.33 -54.06
C ALA A 769 13.06 2.70 -53.72
N TRP A 770 12.80 2.39 -52.45
CA TRP A 770 11.50 1.88 -52.00
C TRP A 770 10.36 2.90 -52.22
N LYS A 771 10.59 4.20 -51.94
CA LYS A 771 9.61 5.27 -52.19
C LYS A 771 9.28 5.38 -53.69
N GLU A 772 10.27 5.24 -54.58
CA GLU A 772 10.09 5.23 -56.03
C GLU A 772 9.26 4.03 -56.49
N GLU A 773 9.60 2.81 -56.06
CA GLU A 773 8.86 1.59 -56.36
C GLU A 773 7.39 1.68 -55.92
N ARG A 774 7.16 2.20 -54.71
CA ARG A 774 5.81 2.42 -54.18
C ARG A 774 5.05 3.48 -54.97
N SER A 775 5.68 4.58 -55.35
CA SER A 775 5.04 5.62 -56.17
C SER A 775 4.58 5.05 -57.53
N ILE A 776 5.38 4.20 -58.16
CA ILE A 776 5.04 3.53 -59.42
C ILE A 776 3.86 2.55 -59.23
N PHE A 777 3.87 1.78 -58.15
CA PHE A 777 2.77 0.86 -57.82
C PHE A 777 1.45 1.61 -57.56
N THR A 778 1.51 2.72 -56.83
CA THR A 778 0.33 3.53 -56.50
C THR A 778 -0.22 4.25 -57.74
N ALA A 779 0.66 4.77 -58.61
CA ALA A 779 0.27 5.38 -59.89
C ALA A 779 -0.42 4.39 -60.85
N ASN A 780 0.00 3.12 -60.84
CA ASN A 780 -0.64 2.05 -61.63
C ASN A 780 -2.01 1.61 -61.08
N GLN A 781 -2.28 1.77 -59.77
CA GLN A 781 -3.60 1.51 -59.19
C GLN A 781 -4.61 2.66 -59.42
N SER A 782 -4.15 3.91 -59.50
CA SER A 782 -5.01 5.08 -59.77
C SER A 782 -5.54 5.17 -61.22
N GLY A 783 -5.07 4.33 -62.14
CA GLY A 783 -5.50 4.31 -63.55
C GLY A 783 -6.79 3.54 -63.86
N SER A 784 -7.48 2.97 -62.86
CA SER A 784 -8.67 2.12 -63.10
C SER A 784 -9.91 2.44 -62.26
N ALA A 785 -9.96 3.57 -61.55
CA ALA A 785 -11.04 3.91 -60.63
C ALA A 785 -11.76 5.22 -60.98
N GLU A 786 -12.29 5.33 -62.20
CA GLU A 786 -13.30 6.34 -62.56
C GLU A 786 -14.51 5.67 -63.22
N ALA A 787 -15.44 5.14 -62.42
CA ALA A 787 -16.86 4.99 -62.77
C ALA A 787 -17.64 4.33 -61.61
N ASN A 788 -18.28 5.13 -60.74
CA ASN A 788 -19.67 4.94 -60.34
C ASN A 788 -20.08 5.96 -59.27
N ASN A 789 -20.66 7.07 -59.75
CA ASN A 789 -21.53 7.90 -58.94
C ASN A 789 -22.90 7.20 -58.81
N ASN A 790 -23.21 6.70 -57.62
CA ASN A 790 -24.59 6.39 -57.22
C ASN A 790 -24.87 6.97 -55.83
N LEU A 791 -25.29 8.24 -55.85
CA LEU A 791 -26.01 8.90 -54.77
C LEU A 791 -27.38 8.24 -54.63
N THR A 792 -27.55 7.36 -53.64
CA THR A 792 -28.81 7.01 -52.90
C THR A 792 -28.67 5.77 -51.98
N GLU A 793 -27.49 5.16 -51.85
CA GLU A 793 -27.27 3.99 -50.97
C GLU A 793 -26.80 4.37 -49.54
N VAL A 794 -26.15 5.52 -49.39
CA VAL A 794 -25.48 5.95 -48.14
C VAL A 794 -26.48 6.33 -47.05
N GLU A 795 -27.64 6.90 -47.39
CA GLU A 795 -28.67 7.27 -46.41
C GLU A 795 -29.42 6.04 -45.87
N ARG A 796 -29.67 5.01 -46.68
CA ARG A 796 -30.23 3.72 -46.21
C ARG A 796 -29.24 2.94 -45.34
N LYS A 797 -27.94 2.98 -45.64
CA LYS A 797 -26.90 2.34 -44.82
C LYS A 797 -26.65 3.08 -43.50
N LYS A 798 -26.79 4.41 -43.46
CA LYS A 798 -26.69 5.21 -42.23
C LYS A 798 -27.88 4.97 -41.29
N GLN A 799 -29.08 4.77 -41.83
CA GLN A 799 -30.26 4.36 -41.07
C GLN A 799 -30.12 2.92 -40.55
N ALA A 800 -29.69 1.98 -41.41
CA ALA A 800 -29.49 0.58 -41.01
C ALA A 800 -28.31 0.38 -40.04
N ALA A 801 -27.28 1.25 -40.09
CA ALA A 801 -26.19 1.28 -39.13
C ALA A 801 -26.62 1.86 -37.78
N LYS A 802 -27.46 2.92 -37.76
CA LYS A 802 -28.10 3.41 -36.52
C LYS A 802 -29.02 2.37 -35.91
N ASP A 803 -29.80 1.66 -36.71
CA ASP A 803 -30.68 0.59 -36.22
C ASP A 803 -29.87 -0.62 -35.73
N ARG A 804 -28.74 -0.96 -36.37
CA ARG A 804 -27.79 -1.95 -35.84
C ARG A 804 -27.09 -1.48 -34.57
N GLN A 805 -26.70 -0.21 -34.48
CA GLN A 805 -26.07 0.36 -33.30
C GLN A 805 -27.06 0.44 -32.14
N ALA A 806 -28.32 0.76 -32.39
CA ALA A 806 -29.40 0.70 -31.40
C ALA A 806 -29.72 -0.74 -30.98
N LYS A 807 -29.66 -1.70 -31.91
CA LYS A 807 -29.87 -3.13 -31.60
C LYS A 807 -28.68 -3.76 -30.88
N ILE A 808 -27.46 -3.32 -31.16
CA ILE A 808 -26.24 -3.67 -30.42
C ILE A 808 -26.25 -2.99 -29.05
N MET A 809 -26.67 -1.72 -28.92
CA MET A 809 -26.86 -1.05 -27.63
C MET A 809 -28.00 -1.69 -26.81
N ALA A 810 -29.07 -2.16 -27.45
CA ALA A 810 -30.11 -2.94 -26.78
C ALA A 810 -29.61 -4.33 -26.38
N GLN A 811 -28.78 -4.98 -27.20
CA GLN A 811 -28.10 -6.22 -26.82
C GLN A 811 -27.05 -6.02 -25.74
N PHE A 812 -26.35 -4.88 -25.70
CA PHE A 812 -25.41 -4.52 -24.64
C PHE A 812 -26.17 -4.18 -23.36
N ALA A 813 -27.29 -3.45 -23.43
CA ALA A 813 -28.15 -3.19 -22.26
C ALA A 813 -28.78 -4.48 -21.73
N GLN A 814 -29.15 -5.41 -22.61
CA GLN A 814 -29.72 -6.70 -22.24
C GLN A 814 -28.65 -7.70 -21.78
N ALA A 815 -27.43 -7.64 -22.33
CA ALA A 815 -26.28 -8.42 -21.87
C ALA A 815 -25.69 -7.84 -20.58
N GLN A 816 -25.73 -6.52 -20.38
CA GLN A 816 -25.36 -5.84 -19.13
C GLN A 816 -26.40 -6.10 -18.05
N SER A 817 -27.70 -6.09 -18.37
CA SER A 817 -28.76 -6.51 -17.46
C SER A 817 -28.68 -8.01 -17.11
N ASN A 818 -28.40 -8.88 -18.09
CA ASN A 818 -28.18 -10.31 -17.84
C ASN A 818 -26.86 -10.56 -17.08
N PHE A 819 -25.81 -9.78 -17.34
CA PHE A 819 -24.53 -9.83 -16.64
C PHE A 819 -24.64 -9.30 -15.20
N MET A 820 -25.42 -8.24 -14.99
CA MET A 820 -25.79 -7.73 -13.66
C MET A 820 -26.64 -8.75 -12.89
N SER A 821 -27.57 -9.45 -13.55
CA SER A 821 -28.37 -10.50 -12.89
C SER A 821 -27.63 -11.83 -12.64
N GLN A 822 -26.50 -12.06 -13.33
CA GLN A 822 -25.68 -13.27 -13.17
C GLN A 822 -24.43 -13.05 -12.30
N ASN A 823 -24.04 -11.80 -12.04
CA ASN A 823 -22.89 -11.40 -11.22
C ASN A 823 -23.29 -10.33 -10.18
N GLU A 824 -24.54 -10.39 -9.70
CA GLU A 824 -25.08 -9.46 -8.70
C GLU A 824 -24.25 -9.48 -7.40
N ASP A 825 -23.63 -10.62 -7.08
CA ASP A 825 -22.73 -10.80 -5.93
C ASP A 825 -21.30 -10.22 -6.11
N MET A 826 -21.00 -9.54 -7.22
CA MET A 826 -19.64 -9.03 -7.53
C MET A 826 -19.53 -7.49 -7.54
N TYR A 827 -20.64 -6.76 -7.36
CA TYR A 827 -20.67 -5.30 -7.44
C TYR A 827 -21.30 -4.63 -6.20
N ASP A 828 -21.34 -5.33 -5.07
CA ASP A 828 -21.91 -4.81 -3.81
C ASP A 828 -20.87 -4.70 -2.67
N ASP A 829 -19.58 -4.60 -3.00
CA ASP A 829 -18.50 -4.48 -2.00
C ASP A 829 -17.45 -3.40 -2.33
N ASP A 830 -17.86 -2.32 -3.01
CA ASP A 830 -17.04 -1.13 -3.22
C ASP A 830 -17.83 0.16 -2.87
N THR A 831 -18.34 0.24 -1.64
CA THR A 831 -18.57 1.52 -0.95
C THR A 831 -18.33 1.37 0.54
N ASP A 832 -17.30 2.09 1.00
CA ASP A 832 -17.09 2.63 2.34
C ASP A 832 -16.68 1.68 3.48
N SER A 833 -15.36 1.62 3.67
CA SER A 833 -14.73 1.41 4.98
C SER A 833 -14.23 2.74 5.55
N ASP A 834 -15.15 3.67 5.81
CA ASP A 834 -14.88 4.82 6.66
C ASP A 834 -15.64 4.63 8.00
N ILE A 835 -14.92 4.14 9.00
CA ILE A 835 -15.30 4.26 10.41
C ILE A 835 -14.72 5.60 10.87
N ASP A 836 -15.60 6.58 11.07
CA ASP A 836 -15.64 7.56 12.17
C ASP A 836 -16.49 8.77 11.72
N ASP A 837 -17.76 8.80 12.09
CA ASP A 837 -18.39 9.94 12.77
C ASP A 837 -19.85 9.57 13.14
N GLU A 838 -20.15 9.67 14.43
CA GLU A 838 -21.49 9.47 14.99
C GLU A 838 -22.36 10.68 14.63
N ASP A 839 -23.31 10.50 13.72
CA ASP A 839 -24.52 11.34 13.65
C ASP A 839 -25.76 10.44 13.57
N ILE A 840 -26.54 10.48 14.66
CA ILE A 840 -27.81 9.77 14.81
C ILE A 840 -28.87 10.54 14.02
N GLU A 841 -29.19 10.07 12.81
CA GLU A 841 -30.45 10.43 12.15
C GLU A 841 -31.56 9.50 12.63
N VAL A 842 -32.57 10.10 13.27
CA VAL A 842 -33.77 9.44 13.78
C VAL A 842 -34.70 9.17 12.60
N GLU A 843 -34.75 7.93 12.11
CA GLU A 843 -35.82 7.52 11.20
C GLU A 843 -37.14 7.34 11.97
N GLU A 844 -38.10 8.23 11.65
CA GLU A 844 -39.50 8.15 12.07
C GLU A 844 -40.16 6.89 11.50
N SER A 845 -40.29 5.86 12.35
CA SER A 845 -41.23 4.77 12.08
C SER A 845 -42.68 5.27 12.17
N SER A 846 -43.24 5.61 11.02
CA SER A 846 -44.64 5.98 10.84
C SER A 846 -45.57 4.82 11.21
N GLY A 847 -46.02 4.78 12.47
CA GLY A 847 -47.08 3.91 12.93
C GLY A 847 -48.44 4.36 12.39
N ASN A 848 -48.92 3.72 11.32
CA ASN A 848 -50.30 3.85 10.84
C ASN A 848 -51.29 3.33 11.91
N GLY A 849 -51.82 4.22 12.75
CA GLY A 849 -52.95 3.98 13.64
C GLY A 849 -54.09 4.94 13.31
N GLY A 850 -55.18 4.43 12.76
CA GLY A 850 -56.40 5.20 12.53
C GLY A 850 -57.18 5.38 13.84
N VAL A 851 -57.55 6.62 14.16
CA VAL A 851 -58.44 6.95 15.28
C VAL A 851 -59.87 6.95 14.77
N ALA A 852 -60.75 6.12 15.34
CA ALA A 852 -62.19 6.15 15.08
C ALA A 852 -62.94 6.56 16.35
N MET A 853 -63.91 7.47 16.20
CA MET A 853 -64.80 7.92 17.27
C MET A 853 -66.06 7.04 17.29
N THR A 854 -66.45 6.53 18.45
CA THR A 854 -67.78 5.92 18.64
C THR A 854 -68.83 6.99 18.96
N GLU A 855 -70.11 6.67 18.78
CA GLU A 855 -71.24 7.62 18.94
C GLU A 855 -71.36 8.23 20.36
N ASP A 856 -70.67 7.66 21.36
CA ASP A 856 -70.64 8.14 22.75
C ASP A 856 -69.38 8.95 23.11
N GLY A 857 -68.48 9.22 22.16
CA GLY A 857 -67.37 10.18 22.32
C GLY A 857 -66.11 9.68 23.02
N GLU A 858 -65.89 8.36 23.13
CA GLU A 858 -64.63 7.79 23.63
C GLU A 858 -63.67 7.39 22.48
N LEU A 859 -62.37 7.64 22.67
CA LEU A 859 -61.29 7.39 21.70
C LEU A 859 -60.89 5.91 21.68
N GLU A 860 -61.19 5.20 20.59
CA GLU A 860 -60.66 3.84 20.37
C GLU A 860 -59.43 3.89 19.45
N VAL A 861 -58.26 3.53 19.99
CA VAL A 861 -56.99 3.50 19.24
C VAL A 861 -56.73 2.08 18.74
N GLN A 862 -56.76 1.85 17.44
CA GLN A 862 -56.38 0.58 16.83
C GLN A 862 -54.92 0.61 16.35
N ARG A 863 -54.06 -0.25 16.92
CA ARG A 863 -52.66 -0.46 16.49
C ARG A 863 -52.52 -1.82 15.82
N LYS A 864 -51.92 -1.86 14.61
CA LYS A 864 -51.62 -3.10 13.90
C LYS A 864 -50.14 -3.46 14.09
N PHE A 865 -49.88 -4.48 14.90
CA PHE A 865 -48.53 -5.00 15.17
C PHE A 865 -48.07 -5.89 14.00
N HIS A 866 -46.93 -5.61 13.38
CA HIS A 866 -46.32 -6.43 12.32
C HIS A 866 -45.15 -7.25 12.89
N PHE A 867 -44.98 -8.49 12.42
CA PHE A 867 -43.83 -9.32 12.77
C PHE A 867 -42.62 -9.02 11.85
N PRO A 868 -41.37 -9.30 12.25
CA PRO A 868 -40.19 -9.00 11.44
C PRO A 868 -40.26 -9.62 10.04
N SER A 869 -40.05 -8.78 9.03
CA SER A 869 -39.98 -9.14 7.60
C SER A 869 -38.77 -8.43 6.98
N GLY A 870 -38.10 -9.08 6.03
CA GLY A 870 -36.88 -8.59 5.40
C GLY A 870 -36.37 -9.59 4.37
N THR A 871 -35.13 -9.46 3.91
CA THR A 871 -34.53 -10.35 2.91
C THR A 871 -33.91 -11.59 3.56
N CYS A 872 -34.01 -12.73 2.88
CA CYS A 872 -33.31 -13.96 3.27
C CYS A 872 -31.81 -13.79 3.03
N ILE A 873 -30.97 -13.90 4.07
CA ILE A 873 -29.52 -13.68 3.96
C ILE A 873 -28.75 -14.65 3.03
N VAL A 874 -29.39 -15.70 2.53
CA VAL A 874 -28.75 -16.72 1.67
C VAL A 874 -29.19 -16.61 0.22
N CYS A 875 -30.48 -16.41 -0.07
CA CYS A 875 -30.98 -16.29 -1.44
C CYS A 875 -31.36 -14.87 -1.84
N GLN A 876 -31.30 -13.92 -0.91
CA GLN A 876 -31.67 -12.50 -1.07
C GLN A 876 -33.13 -12.24 -1.50
N GLU A 877 -33.95 -13.27 -1.68
CA GLU A 877 -35.39 -13.16 -1.89
C GLU A 877 -36.09 -12.63 -0.63
N GLU A 878 -37.20 -11.90 -0.83
CA GLU A 878 -38.03 -11.40 0.28
C GLU A 878 -38.57 -12.55 1.13
N ALA A 879 -38.24 -12.55 2.41
CA ALA A 879 -38.76 -13.50 3.39
C ALA A 879 -40.16 -13.04 3.81
N ASP A 880 -41.15 -13.31 2.96
CA ASP A 880 -42.55 -12.94 3.10
C ASP A 880 -43.44 -14.18 3.39
N SER A 881 -44.76 -14.02 3.32
CA SER A 881 -45.70 -15.13 3.60
C SER A 881 -45.75 -16.22 2.51
N SER A 882 -44.99 -16.09 1.42
CA SER A 882 -44.96 -17.06 0.32
C SER A 882 -44.21 -18.35 0.67
N GLU A 883 -43.14 -18.25 1.47
CA GLU A 883 -42.34 -19.38 1.95
C GLU A 883 -42.12 -19.32 3.47
N LEU A 884 -41.87 -20.47 4.11
CA LEU A 884 -41.61 -20.48 5.56
C LEU A 884 -40.20 -19.95 5.83
N TYR A 885 -40.09 -18.90 6.64
CA TYR A 885 -38.82 -18.30 7.03
C TYR A 885 -38.71 -18.14 8.54
N GLY A 886 -37.50 -17.88 9.02
CA GLY A 886 -37.24 -17.70 10.44
C GLY A 886 -36.00 -16.88 10.74
N MET A 887 -35.85 -16.52 12.02
CA MET A 887 -34.67 -15.84 12.55
C MET A 887 -33.67 -16.85 13.11
N LEU A 888 -32.38 -16.62 12.87
CA LEU A 888 -31.33 -17.42 13.48
C LEU A 888 -31.21 -17.12 14.98
N ALA A 889 -31.17 -18.17 15.78
CA ALA A 889 -31.19 -18.05 17.22
C ALA A 889 -30.33 -19.10 17.92
N PHE A 890 -29.93 -18.75 19.12
CA PHE A 890 -29.24 -19.61 20.05
C PHE A 890 -30.05 -19.75 21.33
N ILE A 891 -30.48 -20.98 21.63
CA ILE A 891 -31.20 -21.33 22.85
C ILE A 891 -30.28 -22.12 23.75
N GLN A 892 -30.10 -21.65 24.98
CA GLN A 892 -29.34 -22.35 26.00
C GLN A 892 -30.00 -22.25 27.39
N PRO A 893 -29.79 -23.24 28.28
CA PRO A 893 -30.10 -23.07 29.69
C PRO A 893 -29.29 -21.93 30.31
N SER A 894 -29.92 -21.12 31.16
CA SER A 894 -29.33 -19.96 31.80
C SER A 894 -29.95 -19.71 33.17
N THR A 895 -29.17 -19.18 34.11
CA THR A 895 -29.61 -18.73 35.44
C THR A 895 -29.83 -17.22 35.51
N LEU A 896 -29.82 -16.55 34.34
CA LEU A 896 -30.04 -15.11 34.23
C LEU A 896 -31.48 -14.70 34.55
N LEU A 897 -32.44 -15.62 34.48
CA LEU A 897 -33.83 -15.33 34.82
C LEU A 897 -33.94 -15.04 36.32
N ARG A 898 -34.62 -13.94 36.65
CA ARG A 898 -34.84 -13.50 38.02
C ARG A 898 -36.33 -13.36 38.25
N GLN A 899 -36.81 -13.81 39.40
CA GLN A 899 -38.16 -13.50 39.86
C GLN A 899 -38.09 -12.46 40.96
N THR A 900 -38.85 -11.37 40.83
CA THR A 900 -38.90 -10.34 41.88
C THR A 900 -39.47 -10.91 43.17
N PRO A 901 -38.72 -10.87 44.30
CA PRO A 901 -39.23 -11.31 45.59
C PRO A 901 -40.16 -10.22 46.13
N LEU A 902 -41.44 -10.32 45.80
CA LEU A 902 -42.48 -9.37 46.22
C LEU A 902 -42.71 -9.39 47.75
N ASP A 903 -42.10 -10.32 48.47
CA ASP A 903 -42.18 -10.41 49.94
C ASP A 903 -41.11 -9.55 50.64
N ASP A 904 -40.10 -9.05 49.91
CA ASP A 904 -39.04 -8.20 50.45
C ASP A 904 -39.44 -6.72 50.36
N THR A 905 -39.86 -6.17 51.50
CA THR A 905 -40.29 -4.77 51.64
C THR A 905 -39.22 -3.75 51.22
N THR A 906 -37.93 -4.09 51.28
CA THR A 906 -36.86 -3.16 50.89
C THR A 906 -36.71 -3.07 49.38
N ILE A 907 -36.76 -4.22 48.69
CA ILE A 907 -36.70 -4.30 47.23
C ILE A 907 -37.95 -3.70 46.59
N LEU A 908 -39.13 -3.92 47.20
CA LEU A 908 -40.36 -3.27 46.75
C LEU A 908 -40.25 -1.75 46.86
N SER A 909 -39.74 -1.23 47.98
CA SER A 909 -39.53 0.21 48.16
C SER A 909 -38.59 0.77 47.09
N ASP A 910 -37.49 0.06 46.80
CA ASP A 910 -36.54 0.44 45.76
C ASP A 910 -37.21 0.48 44.36
N ILE A 911 -38.01 -0.54 44.02
CA ILE A 911 -38.76 -0.62 42.76
C ILE A 911 -39.77 0.52 42.63
N PHE A 912 -40.47 0.89 43.71
CA PHE A 912 -41.40 2.03 43.70
C PHE A 912 -40.70 3.38 43.64
N SER A 913 -39.44 3.46 44.08
CA SER A 913 -38.62 4.67 44.01
C SER A 913 -37.82 4.83 42.70
N ILE A 914 -37.78 3.79 41.86
CA ILE A 914 -37.17 3.85 40.53
C ILE A 914 -38.08 4.64 39.59
N ASP A 915 -37.49 5.62 38.89
CA ASP A 915 -38.20 6.47 37.95
C ASP A 915 -38.78 5.68 36.76
N LYS A 916 -39.81 6.24 36.12
CA LYS A 916 -40.65 5.53 35.12
C LYS A 916 -39.93 5.12 33.82
N GLY A 917 -38.64 5.43 33.64
CA GLY A 917 -37.88 5.11 32.44
C GLY A 917 -36.38 5.02 32.69
N LEU A 918 -35.68 4.25 31.86
CA LEU A 918 -34.22 4.07 31.92
C LEU A 918 -33.43 5.28 31.41
N ASP A 919 -34.12 6.24 30.78
CA ASP A 919 -33.53 7.46 30.18
C ASP A 919 -33.47 8.65 31.15
N ALA A 920 -33.89 8.47 32.42
CA ALA A 920 -33.78 9.52 33.43
C ALA A 920 -32.32 9.67 33.90
N GLU A 921 -31.80 10.90 33.89
CA GLU A 921 -30.46 11.20 34.40
C GLU A 921 -30.32 10.76 35.87
N VAL A 922 -29.41 9.82 36.14
CA VAL A 922 -29.08 9.40 37.51
C VAL A 922 -28.43 10.58 38.23
N SER A 923 -29.19 11.29 39.07
CA SER A 923 -28.70 12.42 39.86
C SER A 923 -27.48 12.01 40.68
N SER A 924 -26.35 12.69 40.47
CA SER A 924 -25.01 12.32 40.94
C SER A 924 -24.76 12.46 42.44
N GLU A 925 -25.81 12.52 43.27
CA GLU A 925 -25.67 12.62 44.72
C GLU A 925 -25.50 11.23 45.36
N VAL A 926 -24.32 10.63 45.13
CA VAL A 926 -23.80 9.61 46.04
C VAL A 926 -23.11 10.34 47.19
N PRO A 927 -23.57 10.22 48.47
CA PRO A 927 -22.95 10.95 49.57
C PRO A 927 -21.51 10.46 49.79
N SER A 928 -20.56 11.36 49.58
CA SER A 928 -19.13 11.15 49.84
C SER A 928 -18.81 11.25 51.36
N SER A 929 -17.79 10.49 51.78
CA SER A 929 -17.30 10.31 53.16
C SER A 929 -17.14 11.58 54.01
N PRO A 930 -17.37 11.53 55.34
CA PRO A 930 -16.90 12.57 56.25
C PRO A 930 -15.57 12.20 56.91
N SER A 931 -14.58 13.08 56.75
CA SER A 931 -13.54 13.31 57.75
C SER A 931 -14.12 14.11 58.91
N ASP A 932 -14.21 13.54 60.12
CA ASP A 932 -13.67 14.17 61.33
C ASP A 932 -13.86 13.34 62.59
N LYS A 933 -12.90 13.51 63.50
CA LYS A 933 -12.69 12.81 64.75
C LYS A 933 -13.70 13.27 65.81
N SER A 934 -14.34 12.33 66.51
CA SER A 934 -14.41 12.33 67.99
C SER A 934 -15.33 11.21 68.51
N THR A 935 -14.95 10.72 69.68
CA THR A 935 -15.73 9.92 70.64
C THR A 935 -15.87 8.40 70.39
N ALA A 936 -15.28 7.67 71.33
CA ALA A 936 -15.30 6.24 71.46
C ALA A 936 -16.72 5.69 71.76
N GLY A 937 -16.98 4.49 71.27
CA GLY A 937 -18.02 3.60 71.81
C GLY A 937 -19.29 3.48 70.99
N LYS A 938 -19.26 2.64 69.96
CA LYS A 938 -20.28 1.64 69.56
C LYS A 938 -19.97 1.17 68.12
N LYS A 939 -19.87 -0.15 67.93
CA LYS A 939 -19.80 -0.76 66.59
C LYS A 939 -21.11 -0.49 65.86
N TYR A 940 -21.11 0.46 64.94
CA TYR A 940 -22.13 0.60 63.90
C TYR A 940 -21.49 0.24 62.56
N THR A 941 -21.87 -0.92 62.03
CA THR A 941 -21.74 -1.25 60.60
C THR A 941 -22.58 -0.25 59.81
N ARG A 942 -21.96 0.59 58.97
CA ARG A 942 -22.68 1.42 58.00
C ARG A 942 -23.29 0.52 56.90
N PRO A 943 -24.57 0.70 56.51
CA PRO A 943 -25.13 0.12 55.30
C PRO A 943 -24.76 1.03 54.12
N SER A 944 -23.73 0.66 53.36
CA SER A 944 -23.46 1.24 52.04
C SER A 944 -23.41 0.12 51.01
N ALA A 945 -24.57 -0.28 50.52
CA ALA A 945 -24.71 -1.06 49.30
C ALA A 945 -26.19 -1.02 48.92
N ILE A 946 -26.50 -0.72 47.67
CA ILE A 946 -27.73 -1.20 47.04
C ILE A 946 -27.81 -2.70 47.40
N HIS A 947 -28.87 -3.12 48.08
CA HIS A 947 -29.01 -4.53 48.43
C HIS A 947 -29.09 -5.31 47.12
N GLY A 948 -28.03 -6.06 46.81
CA GLY A 948 -28.01 -6.90 45.61
C GLY A 948 -29.22 -7.83 45.58
N PHE A 949 -29.77 -8.06 44.39
CA PHE A 949 -30.94 -8.92 44.23
C PHE A 949 -30.68 -10.30 44.86
N PRO A 950 -31.62 -10.87 45.63
CA PRO A 950 -31.32 -12.06 46.44
C PRO A 950 -30.90 -13.25 45.56
N PRO A 951 -29.82 -13.97 45.91
CA PRO A 951 -29.34 -15.11 45.12
C PRO A 951 -30.41 -16.20 44.91
N GLN A 952 -31.28 -16.39 45.91
CA GLN A 952 -32.41 -17.33 45.85
C GLN A 952 -33.52 -16.95 44.85
N SER A 953 -33.51 -15.72 44.34
CA SER A 953 -34.48 -15.22 43.37
C SER A 953 -34.09 -15.51 41.91
N HIS A 954 -32.91 -16.07 41.69
CA HIS A 954 -32.50 -16.57 40.37
C HIS A 954 -33.17 -17.90 40.07
N LYS A 955 -33.75 -18.01 38.87
CA LYS A 955 -34.30 -19.26 38.35
C LYS A 955 -33.48 -19.73 37.16
N SER A 956 -33.26 -21.05 37.11
CA SER A 956 -32.78 -21.69 35.89
C SER A 956 -33.92 -21.75 34.88
N GLY A 957 -33.68 -21.32 33.64
CA GLY A 957 -34.60 -21.49 32.54
C GLY A 957 -33.89 -21.32 31.20
N LEU A 958 -34.66 -21.21 30.12
CA LEU A 958 -34.09 -21.06 28.78
C LEU A 958 -33.85 -19.57 28.48
N HIS A 959 -32.65 -19.27 28.02
CA HIS A 959 -32.30 -17.98 27.45
C HIS A 959 -32.11 -18.16 25.95
N MET A 960 -32.74 -17.27 25.20
CA MET A 960 -32.69 -17.24 23.75
C MET A 960 -32.10 -15.91 23.31
N SER A 961 -31.07 -15.97 22.47
CA SER A 961 -30.51 -14.80 21.80
C SER A 961 -30.64 -14.98 20.29
N THR A 962 -31.05 -13.92 19.60
CA THR A 962 -31.19 -13.91 18.14
C THR A 962 -30.25 -12.87 17.55
N CYS A 963 -29.67 -13.15 16.38
CA CYS A 963 -28.92 -12.13 15.63
C CYS A 963 -29.81 -11.37 14.64
N SER A 964 -31.14 -11.55 14.72
CA SER A 964 -32.19 -10.93 13.88
C SER A 964 -32.09 -11.16 12.37
N HIS A 965 -31.07 -11.86 11.86
CA HIS A 965 -30.97 -12.23 10.46
C HIS A 965 -31.97 -13.32 10.07
N LEU A 966 -32.65 -13.09 8.95
CA LEU A 966 -33.73 -13.92 8.43
C LEU A 966 -33.22 -14.91 7.38
N MET A 967 -33.78 -16.11 7.38
CA MET A 967 -33.47 -17.13 6.37
C MET A 967 -34.69 -18.03 6.12
N HIS A 968 -34.92 -18.39 4.86
CA HIS A 968 -35.90 -19.43 4.49
C HIS A 968 -35.52 -20.78 5.12
N VAL A 969 -36.51 -21.56 5.56
CA VAL A 969 -36.26 -22.89 6.15
C VAL A 969 -35.46 -23.78 5.19
N LYS A 970 -35.78 -23.75 3.90
CA LYS A 970 -35.09 -24.52 2.86
C LYS A 970 -33.62 -24.10 2.68
N CYS A 971 -33.34 -22.80 2.74
CA CYS A 971 -31.97 -22.26 2.73
C CYS A 971 -31.20 -22.71 3.97
N PHE A 972 -31.84 -22.68 5.15
CA PHE A 972 -31.23 -23.16 6.39
C PHE A 972 -30.91 -24.65 6.36
N GLU A 973 -31.80 -25.49 5.85
CA GLU A 973 -31.57 -26.93 5.71
C GLU A 973 -30.37 -27.23 4.80
N THR A 974 -30.30 -26.56 3.65
CA THR A 974 -29.18 -26.70 2.69
C THR A 974 -27.87 -26.23 3.31
N PHE A 975 -27.90 -25.08 3.97
CA PHE A 975 -26.76 -24.52 4.70
C PHE A 975 -26.27 -25.48 5.79
N TYR A 976 -27.17 -25.99 6.63
CA TYR A 976 -26.81 -26.87 7.74
C TYR A 976 -26.25 -28.22 7.25
N LEU A 977 -26.79 -28.79 6.17
CA LEU A 977 -26.24 -29.99 5.53
C LEU A 977 -24.80 -29.78 5.02
N SER A 978 -24.48 -28.57 4.54
CA SER A 978 -23.11 -28.23 4.11
C SER A 978 -22.12 -28.23 5.29
N ILE A 979 -22.56 -27.84 6.50
CA ILE A 979 -21.75 -27.90 7.73
C ILE A 979 -21.48 -29.35 8.11
N GLU A 980 -22.50 -30.21 8.06
CA GLU A 980 -22.34 -31.64 8.35
C GLU A 980 -21.36 -32.32 7.40
N ALA A 981 -21.45 -32.03 6.10
CA ALA A 981 -20.51 -32.54 5.10
C ALA A 981 -19.08 -32.04 5.34
N ARG A 982 -18.91 -30.77 5.72
CA ARG A 982 -17.61 -30.17 6.04
C ARG A 982 -16.94 -30.85 7.24
N HIS A 983 -17.66 -31.05 8.34
CA HIS A 983 -17.11 -31.75 9.51
C HIS A 983 -16.77 -33.21 9.22
N ALA A 984 -17.56 -33.89 8.38
CA ALA A 984 -17.27 -35.26 7.96
C ALA A 984 -16.00 -35.35 7.12
N ALA A 985 -15.78 -34.40 6.20
CA ALA A 985 -14.58 -34.32 5.36
C ALA A 985 -13.33 -33.90 6.17
N GLN A 986 -13.49 -33.06 7.20
CA GLN A 986 -12.40 -32.44 7.96
C GLN A 986 -12.32 -32.95 9.41
N SER A 987 -12.38 -34.27 9.60
CA SER A 987 -12.41 -34.93 10.93
C SER A 987 -11.23 -34.62 11.89
N ARG A 988 -10.14 -34.01 11.42
CA ARG A 988 -8.99 -33.57 12.25
C ARG A 988 -9.04 -32.10 12.67
N TYR A 989 -9.99 -31.31 12.16
CA TYR A 989 -10.15 -29.89 12.47
C TYR A 989 -11.09 -29.71 13.68
N LYS A 990 -10.78 -28.77 14.58
CA LYS A 990 -11.69 -28.41 15.68
C LYS A 990 -12.56 -27.24 15.23
N HIS A 991 -13.72 -27.56 14.70
CA HIS A 991 -14.71 -26.56 14.31
C HIS A 991 -15.24 -25.80 15.53
N PRO A 992 -15.50 -24.48 15.41
CA PRO A 992 -16.03 -23.66 16.50
C PRO A 992 -17.48 -24.03 16.87
N GLU A 993 -18.27 -24.49 15.90
CA GLU A 993 -19.60 -25.05 16.12
C GLU A 993 -19.56 -26.56 16.44
N ASN A 994 -20.50 -27.03 17.27
CA ASN A 994 -20.66 -28.44 17.60
C ASN A 994 -21.93 -29.06 16.96
N ILE A 995 -21.73 -29.91 15.95
CA ILE A 995 -22.81 -30.63 15.26
C ILE A 995 -23.65 -31.49 16.21
N VAL A 996 -23.05 -32.10 17.23
CA VAL A 996 -23.80 -32.94 18.20
C VAL A 996 -24.83 -32.10 18.96
N ARG A 997 -24.56 -30.80 19.13
CA ARG A 997 -25.45 -29.84 19.78
C ARG A 997 -26.30 -29.04 18.79
N ARG A 998 -26.24 -29.38 17.50
CA ARG A 998 -26.84 -28.65 16.39
C ARG A 998 -26.43 -27.18 16.28
N GLU A 999 -25.22 -26.87 16.74
CA GLU A 999 -24.69 -25.52 16.67
C GLU A 999 -24.22 -25.21 15.24
N TYR A 1000 -24.38 -23.95 14.84
CA TYR A 1000 -23.93 -23.39 13.58
C TYR A 1000 -23.54 -21.92 13.79
N LEU A 1001 -22.72 -21.36 12.90
CA LEU A 1001 -22.45 -19.92 12.88
C LEU A 1001 -23.30 -19.25 11.80
N CYS A 1002 -23.93 -18.12 12.12
CA CYS A 1002 -24.67 -17.33 11.13
C CYS A 1002 -23.76 -16.99 9.93
N PRO A 1003 -24.19 -17.22 8.67
CA PRO A 1003 -23.40 -16.91 7.49
C PRO A 1003 -22.92 -15.46 7.42
N LEU A 1004 -23.77 -14.52 7.84
CA LEU A 1004 -23.52 -13.09 7.76
C LEU A 1004 -22.71 -12.59 8.98
N CYS A 1005 -23.31 -12.54 10.17
CA CYS A 1005 -22.67 -11.95 11.35
C CYS A 1005 -21.79 -12.90 12.19
N LYS A 1006 -21.67 -14.17 11.79
CA LYS A 1006 -20.92 -15.21 12.53
C LYS A 1006 -21.37 -15.45 13.98
N ALA A 1007 -22.55 -14.96 14.39
CA ALA A 1007 -23.13 -15.28 15.69
C ALA A 1007 -23.40 -16.79 15.81
N LEU A 1008 -23.11 -17.37 16.97
CA LEU A 1008 -23.43 -18.77 17.26
C LEU A 1008 -24.95 -18.93 17.36
N GLY A 1009 -25.48 -19.94 16.67
CA GLY A 1009 -26.89 -20.33 16.66
C GLY A 1009 -27.02 -21.84 16.82
N ASN A 1010 -28.19 -22.31 17.24
CA ASN A 1010 -28.51 -23.74 17.31
C ASN A 1010 -29.97 -24.06 16.92
N THR A 1011 -30.74 -23.04 16.55
CA THR A 1011 -32.11 -23.21 16.07
C THR A 1011 -32.49 -22.10 15.10
N LEU A 1012 -33.44 -22.37 14.21
CA LEU A 1012 -34.10 -21.37 13.39
C LEU A 1012 -35.49 -21.14 13.98
N LEU A 1013 -35.79 -19.92 14.41
CA LEU A 1013 -37.09 -19.56 14.99
C LEU A 1013 -38.05 -19.17 13.86
N PRO A 1014 -39.06 -20.00 13.54
CA PRO A 1014 -39.94 -19.72 12.42
C PRO A 1014 -40.86 -18.54 12.73
N VAL A 1015 -40.99 -17.61 11.79
CA VAL A 1015 -41.91 -16.46 11.87
C VAL A 1015 -43.22 -16.88 11.20
N VAL A 1016 -44.20 -17.31 12.00
CA VAL A 1016 -45.47 -17.91 11.50
C VAL A 1016 -46.72 -17.07 11.79
N TRP A 1017 -46.58 -15.88 12.36
CA TRP A 1017 -47.70 -15.11 12.88
C TRP A 1017 -48.09 -13.97 11.94
N LYS A 1018 -49.40 -13.79 11.69
CA LYS A 1018 -49.94 -12.62 11.00
C LYS A 1018 -50.09 -11.47 12.00
N GLY A 1019 -49.86 -10.24 11.53
CA GLY A 1019 -49.94 -9.07 12.38
C GLY A 1019 -51.25 -8.96 13.17
N LYS A 1020 -51.16 -8.63 14.46
CA LYS A 1020 -52.30 -8.55 15.38
C LYS A 1020 -52.79 -7.11 15.47
N THR A 1021 -54.10 -6.90 15.37
CA THR A 1021 -54.69 -5.58 15.64
C THR A 1021 -55.09 -5.52 17.11
N GLU A 1022 -54.50 -4.61 17.88
CA GLU A 1022 -54.83 -4.37 19.28
C GLU A 1022 -55.59 -3.04 19.40
N SER A 1023 -56.75 -3.05 20.07
CA SER A 1023 -57.50 -1.84 20.39
C SER A 1023 -57.37 -1.50 21.87
N TYR A 1024 -57.15 -0.22 22.16
CA TYR A 1024 -57.19 0.33 23.52
C TYR A 1024 -58.54 1.04 23.76
N PRO A 1025 -59.22 0.81 24.91
CA PRO A 1025 -58.76 0.09 26.11
C PRO A 1025 -59.05 -1.42 26.14
N GLY A 1026 -59.72 -1.97 25.12
CA GLY A 1026 -59.91 -3.42 24.96
C GLY A 1026 -60.46 -4.10 26.22
N VAL A 1027 -59.71 -5.04 26.79
CA VAL A 1027 -60.09 -5.87 27.96
C VAL A 1027 -60.40 -5.05 29.23
N LEU A 1028 -59.96 -3.79 29.31
CA LEU A 1028 -60.19 -2.90 30.45
C LEU A 1028 -61.50 -2.10 30.36
N ALA A 1029 -62.24 -2.16 29.25
CA ALA A 1029 -63.49 -1.42 29.07
C ALA A 1029 -64.65 -1.90 29.97
N GLY A 1030 -64.52 -3.06 30.63
CA GLY A 1030 -65.58 -3.70 31.42
C GLY A 1030 -65.28 -3.90 32.91
N ALA A 1031 -64.27 -3.24 33.47
CA ALA A 1031 -64.01 -3.32 34.89
C ALA A 1031 -65.09 -2.54 35.66
N ASN A 1032 -65.97 -3.24 36.38
CA ASN A 1032 -66.99 -2.59 37.21
C ASN A 1032 -66.31 -1.73 38.29
N ASP A 1033 -66.45 -0.41 38.19
CA ASP A 1033 -65.90 0.56 39.14
C ASP A 1033 -66.28 0.29 40.61
N GLU A 1034 -67.41 -0.40 40.85
CA GLU A 1034 -67.80 -0.84 42.20
C GLU A 1034 -66.86 -1.91 42.78
N GLN A 1035 -66.32 -2.83 41.97
CA GLN A 1035 -65.33 -3.80 42.44
C GLN A 1035 -63.99 -3.11 42.75
N TYR A 1036 -63.61 -2.12 41.94
CA TYR A 1036 -62.40 -1.34 42.19
C TYR A 1036 -62.55 -0.46 43.44
N LYS A 1037 -63.70 0.22 43.62
CA LYS A 1037 -64.00 0.95 44.86
C LYS A 1037 -64.07 0.03 46.08
N SER A 1038 -64.70 -1.14 45.97
CA SER A 1038 -64.75 -2.12 47.06
C SER A 1038 -63.36 -2.63 47.44
N PHE A 1039 -62.48 -2.84 46.46
CA PHE A 1039 -61.07 -3.19 46.69
C PHE A 1039 -60.29 -2.04 47.35
N MET A 1040 -60.48 -0.80 46.88
CA MET A 1040 -59.83 0.38 47.46
C MET A 1040 -60.31 0.67 48.89
N GLU A 1041 -61.60 0.50 49.17
CA GLU A 1041 -62.21 0.81 50.47
C GLU A 1041 -62.04 -0.29 51.51
N SER A 1042 -61.96 -1.56 51.12
CA SER A 1042 -61.88 -2.69 52.07
C SER A 1042 -60.66 -3.61 51.89
N GLY A 1043 -60.16 -3.73 50.65
CA GLY A 1043 -59.01 -4.59 50.33
C GLY A 1043 -57.68 -3.97 50.76
N ILE A 1044 -57.54 -2.64 50.66
CA ILE A 1044 -56.35 -1.91 51.11
C ILE A 1044 -56.23 -1.93 52.63
N ASP A 1045 -57.33 -1.71 53.36
CA ASP A 1045 -57.31 -1.77 54.83
C ASP A 1045 -57.03 -3.18 55.33
N GLN A 1046 -57.52 -4.24 54.67
CA GLN A 1046 -57.13 -5.62 54.99
C GLN A 1046 -55.64 -5.90 54.75
N LEU A 1047 -55.07 -5.37 53.67
CA LEU A 1047 -53.63 -5.46 53.36
C LEU A 1047 -52.77 -4.69 54.36
N LEU A 1048 -53.19 -3.48 54.74
CA LEU A 1048 -52.53 -2.67 55.77
C LEU A 1048 -52.60 -3.34 57.15
N THR A 1049 -53.74 -3.93 57.51
CA THR A 1049 -53.90 -4.65 58.79
C THR A 1049 -53.07 -5.94 58.83
N GLN A 1050 -52.87 -6.62 57.68
CA GLN A 1050 -51.94 -7.75 57.57
C GLN A 1050 -50.48 -7.30 57.70
N LEU A 1051 -50.11 -6.16 57.14
CA LEU A 1051 -48.78 -5.57 57.27
C LEU A 1051 -48.48 -5.08 58.70
N GLU A 1052 -49.47 -4.55 59.41
CA GLU A 1052 -49.33 -4.14 60.82
C GLU A 1052 -49.19 -5.33 61.79
N LYS A 1053 -49.84 -6.46 61.51
CA LYS A 1053 -49.64 -7.71 62.29
C LYS A 1053 -48.20 -8.23 62.26
N HIS A 1054 -47.40 -7.85 61.26
CA HIS A 1054 -45.98 -8.19 61.16
C HIS A 1054 -45.02 -7.17 61.81
N ARG A 1055 -45.53 -6.05 62.36
CA ARG A 1055 -44.70 -5.01 63.03
C ARG A 1055 -44.46 -5.23 64.53
N HIS A 1056 -45.10 -6.21 65.18
CA HIS A 1056 -44.84 -6.54 66.59
C HIS A 1056 -43.91 -7.74 66.73
N PHE A 1057 -42.60 -7.51 66.58
CA PHE A 1057 -41.56 -8.29 67.25
C PHE A 1057 -40.54 -7.30 67.82
N GLU A 1058 -40.82 -6.79 69.02
CA GLU A 1058 -39.79 -6.17 69.85
C GLU A 1058 -38.76 -7.26 70.28
N PRO A 1059 -37.46 -6.93 70.34
CA PRO A 1059 -36.45 -7.89 70.73
C PRO A 1059 -36.45 -8.05 72.25
N SER A 1060 -36.94 -9.18 72.75
CA SER A 1060 -36.72 -9.59 74.15
C SER A 1060 -35.55 -10.58 74.26
N LYS A 1061 -34.45 -10.10 74.87
CA LYS A 1061 -33.25 -10.79 75.38
C LYS A 1061 -32.21 -11.33 74.39
#